data_AF-A0A7W6SVW3-F1
#
_entry.id   AF-A0A7W6SVW3-F1
#
_cell.length_a   1.000
_cell.length_b   1.000
_cell.length_c   1.000
_cell.angle_alpha   90.00
_cell.angle_beta   90.00
_cell.angle_gamma   90.00
#
_symmetry.space_group_name_H-M   'P 1'
#
loop_
_entity.id
_entity.type
_entity.pdbx_description
1 polymer ?
#
loop_
_entity_poly.entity_id
_entity_poly.type
_entity_poly.pdbx_seq_one_letter_code
_entity_poly.pdbx_strand_id
1 'polypeptide(L)'
;MMELRHLAMVNWHLFEVADIAVAGHIGVLGENRSGKSTILDMAQVVLTGGNRRFLRLNAVAGDSGKSRSGSKRSVVDYCLGTLGEDQRCRDEARTYVALGFEDTDGDRPPVTIGMALEARKSDSKETVLALFVAVGAVLTAKDFIELRGAQQFPAQWEDVRAGIVSAVGEANFVNHRDRAGDYVREYMRHLVPHAPYGEQNASALQKSIVNAMTLDHNQTATQFVRDYILEDSRIGIKELRESIQTYRNISETIRKMREKLEALKALRTILASLEETLETRFREEWIAKRANWLAARATNRDLRIRLRNEQAQRAAATAELADIDEDVKAIEQEIDRLTTAIAEHDAKTGRKELSQTAAVAEQAAQRALSEFRDRVESIRRLRPLLAMYGCGFDVLIPAVERLVGEAKTADISAVSDGLSAAEQALVSSAPAWSAKVDEARQAIMAEASRLRAQRGALLERIQQHDTGGARAHLEPDTERLCQRLRQKGMAPRVLCELIEVADPEWAGAAEALLGRDRDAVFVDRPHIGAATAIFKEGRREFRRTSLVSLNKLEQFRAKPDRGTFPSIFRTDDPDALSFIMRRYGSVRLAETLEQFNKPGRAIMKDGLYDDGLVRTHRSVDPSQHKIGKAAQANALRALQDQADALEDALAQKAREAEAADGAFAALKSLCAEGRAGLRDLAIAFSAAQVEKTDAQARLSALDGVGDGTSMARRNVRPMQPCTKHRMGMTTQLTQYIVLEEDVALEKELVPGKERLAR
;
A
#
# COMPACT_ATOMS: atom_id res chain seq x y z
N MET A 1 -16.51 12.10 76.83
CA MET A 1 -17.20 11.13 75.94
C MET A 1 -18.30 11.84 75.15
N MET A 2 -18.53 11.54 73.86
CA MET A 2 -19.64 12.19 73.12
C MET A 2 -20.97 11.57 73.52
N GLU A 3 -21.91 12.39 73.98
CA GLU A 3 -23.26 11.98 74.37
C GLU A 3 -24.31 12.68 73.50
N LEU A 4 -25.37 11.96 73.12
CA LEU A 4 -26.54 12.54 72.47
C LEU A 4 -27.24 13.47 73.47
N ARG A 5 -27.42 14.74 73.09
CA ARG A 5 -28.04 15.78 73.92
C ARG A 5 -29.35 16.30 73.36
N HIS A 6 -29.54 16.20 72.06
CA HIS A 6 -30.66 16.87 71.42
C HIS A 6 -31.15 16.14 70.16
N LEU A 7 -32.47 16.04 70.01
CA LEU A 7 -33.13 15.55 68.81
C LEU A 7 -34.00 16.68 68.25
N ALA A 8 -33.74 17.10 67.02
CA ALA A 8 -34.54 18.11 66.32
C ALA A 8 -35.32 17.46 65.17
N MET A 9 -36.60 17.78 65.06
CA MET A 9 -37.51 17.23 64.04
C MET A 9 -38.40 18.35 63.49
N VAL A 10 -38.42 18.49 62.17
CA VAL A 10 -39.35 19.36 61.44
C VAL A 10 -40.02 18.53 60.35
N ASN A 11 -41.35 18.48 60.33
CA ASN A 11 -42.17 17.65 59.45
C ASN A 11 -41.74 16.17 59.44
N TRP A 12 -41.58 15.57 60.62
CA TRP A 12 -41.33 14.14 60.76
C TRP A 12 -42.57 13.44 61.33
N HIS A 13 -43.28 12.71 60.48
CA HIS A 13 -44.58 12.11 60.78
C HIS A 13 -45.62 13.13 61.26
N LEU A 14 -46.02 13.04 62.54
CA LEU A 14 -46.94 13.96 63.21
C LEU A 14 -46.19 15.10 63.93
N PHE A 15 -44.85 15.07 63.98
CA PHE A 15 -44.05 16.15 64.55
C PHE A 15 -43.89 17.25 63.50
N GLU A 16 -44.59 18.37 63.68
CA GLU A 16 -44.48 19.54 62.80
C GLU A 16 -43.17 20.27 63.06
N VAL A 17 -42.94 20.64 64.33
CA VAL A 17 -41.70 21.24 64.84
C VAL A 17 -41.53 20.71 66.27
N ALA A 18 -40.46 19.97 66.53
CA ALA A 18 -40.22 19.36 67.83
C ALA A 18 -38.72 19.31 68.18
N ASP A 19 -38.44 19.66 69.43
CA ASP A 19 -37.13 19.60 70.06
C ASP A 19 -37.22 18.70 71.29
N ILE A 20 -36.36 17.68 71.37
CA ILE A 20 -36.30 16.77 72.52
C ILE A 20 -34.88 16.82 73.09
N ALA A 21 -34.75 17.48 74.24
CA ALA A 21 -33.53 17.45 75.03
C ALA A 21 -33.39 16.11 75.74
N VAL A 22 -32.21 15.52 75.67
CA VAL A 22 -31.92 14.20 76.24
C VAL A 22 -30.58 14.21 76.97
N ALA A 23 -30.45 13.37 78.00
CA ALA A 23 -29.20 13.22 78.75
C ALA A 23 -29.15 11.82 79.39
N GLY A 24 -27.96 11.22 79.44
CA GLY A 24 -27.76 9.90 80.03
C GLY A 24 -28.63 8.81 79.39
N HIS A 25 -29.23 7.96 80.22
CA HIS A 25 -30.11 6.89 79.76
C HIS A 25 -31.54 7.40 79.57
N ILE A 26 -32.11 7.20 78.38
CA ILE A 26 -33.42 7.73 77.99
C ILE A 26 -34.42 6.58 77.84
N GLY A 27 -35.59 6.71 78.47
CA GLY A 27 -36.72 5.81 78.28
C GLY A 27 -37.91 6.55 77.66
N VAL A 28 -38.40 6.08 76.51
CA VAL A 28 -39.59 6.66 75.85
C VAL A 28 -40.85 5.86 76.24
N LEU A 29 -41.71 6.45 77.07
CA LEU A 29 -42.93 5.85 77.62
C LEU A 29 -44.18 6.50 77.03
N GLY A 30 -45.33 5.80 77.07
CA GLY A 30 -46.54 6.19 76.33
C GLY A 30 -47.39 5.00 75.86
N GLU A 31 -48.62 5.25 75.43
CA GLU A 31 -49.52 4.21 74.90
C GLU A 31 -49.07 3.72 73.51
N ASN A 32 -49.62 2.60 73.05
CA ASN A 32 -49.38 2.18 71.67
C ASN A 32 -49.87 3.26 70.70
N ARG A 33 -49.12 3.50 69.62
CA ARG A 33 -49.36 4.57 68.62
C ARG A 33 -49.12 6.01 69.11
N SER A 34 -48.50 6.22 70.29
CA SER A 34 -48.07 7.54 70.78
C SER A 34 -46.83 8.14 70.08
N GLY A 35 -46.27 7.47 69.06
CA GLY A 35 -45.11 7.96 68.30
C GLY A 35 -43.74 7.50 68.81
N LYS A 36 -43.66 6.57 69.77
CA LYS A 36 -42.36 6.07 70.29
C LYS A 36 -41.44 5.49 69.20
N SER A 37 -41.97 4.60 68.38
CA SER A 37 -41.22 3.98 67.28
C SER A 37 -40.81 5.01 66.23
N THR A 38 -41.55 6.12 66.11
CA THR A 38 -41.26 7.19 65.17
C THR A 38 -39.99 7.96 65.55
N ILE A 39 -39.74 8.16 66.85
CA ILE A 39 -38.50 8.79 67.35
C ILE A 39 -37.32 7.84 67.12
N LEU A 40 -37.49 6.54 67.39
CA LEU A 40 -36.44 5.54 67.16
C LEU A 40 -36.11 5.40 65.66
N ASP A 41 -37.12 5.33 64.80
CA ASP A 41 -36.97 5.26 63.35
C ASP A 41 -36.31 6.55 62.80
N MET A 42 -36.60 7.72 63.38
CA MET A 42 -35.89 8.97 63.04
C MET A 42 -34.39 8.86 63.29
N ALA A 43 -34.02 8.45 64.51
CA ALA A 43 -32.62 8.28 64.88
C ALA A 43 -31.94 7.24 63.99
N GLN A 44 -32.63 6.15 63.65
CA GLN A 44 -32.14 5.14 62.71
C GLN A 44 -31.87 5.73 61.32
N VAL A 45 -32.78 6.55 60.79
CA VAL A 45 -32.62 7.19 59.48
C VAL A 45 -31.41 8.12 59.49
N VAL A 46 -31.29 8.98 60.50
CA VAL A 46 -30.16 9.92 60.63
C VAL A 46 -28.83 9.18 60.79
N LEU A 47 -28.75 8.16 61.65
CA LEU A 47 -27.51 7.43 61.91
C LEU A 47 -27.05 6.56 60.74
N THR A 48 -27.98 6.06 59.91
CA THR A 48 -27.65 5.26 58.73
C THR A 48 -27.48 6.10 57.45
N GLY A 49 -27.71 7.41 57.52
CA GLY A 49 -27.69 8.30 56.35
C GLY A 49 -28.78 7.96 55.33
N GLY A 50 -29.91 7.41 55.78
CA GLY A 50 -31.00 6.96 54.91
C GLY A 50 -30.66 5.75 54.02
N ASN A 51 -29.58 5.02 54.30
CA ASN A 51 -29.15 3.91 53.43
C ASN A 51 -30.13 2.72 53.49
N ARG A 52 -30.97 2.61 52.45
CA ARG A 52 -32.01 1.58 52.32
C ARG A 52 -31.50 0.14 52.40
N ARG A 53 -30.21 -0.12 52.16
CA ARG A 53 -29.61 -1.45 52.35
C ARG A 53 -29.70 -1.92 53.81
N PHE A 54 -29.61 -0.98 54.74
CA PHE A 54 -29.58 -1.25 56.17
C PHE A 54 -30.88 -0.89 56.88
N LEU A 55 -31.66 0.07 56.38
CA LEU A 55 -32.90 0.50 57.04
C LEU A 55 -33.91 -0.63 57.25
N ARG A 56 -34.44 -0.70 58.47
CA ARG A 56 -35.53 -1.61 58.87
C ARG A 56 -36.49 -0.85 59.80
N LEU A 57 -37.33 -0.02 59.21
CA LEU A 57 -38.24 0.86 59.96
C LEU A 57 -39.40 0.05 60.54
N ASN A 58 -39.80 0.34 61.77
CA ASN A 58 -40.95 -0.28 62.45
C ASN A 58 -40.97 -1.83 62.46
N ALA A 59 -39.79 -2.47 62.58
CA ALA A 59 -39.64 -3.92 62.43
C ALA A 59 -40.38 -4.77 63.49
N VAL A 60 -40.55 -4.25 64.70
CA VAL A 60 -41.12 -5.00 65.85
C VAL A 60 -42.66 -5.05 65.83
N ALA A 61 -43.33 -4.12 65.15
CA ALA A 61 -44.79 -4.07 65.07
C ALA A 61 -45.41 -5.02 64.02
N GLY A 62 -44.58 -5.67 63.19
CA GLY A 62 -45.00 -6.49 62.04
C GLY A 62 -45.12 -8.00 62.31
N ASP A 63 -45.27 -8.42 63.56
CA ASP A 63 -45.15 -9.83 63.98
C ASP A 63 -46.41 -10.69 63.70
N SER A 64 -46.93 -10.64 62.47
CA SER A 64 -47.91 -11.63 62.01
C SER A 64 -47.65 -12.01 60.55
N GLY A 65 -46.84 -13.06 60.36
CA GLY A 65 -46.91 -13.91 59.18
C GLY A 65 -45.83 -13.70 58.12
N LYS A 66 -44.88 -14.65 58.08
CA LYS A 66 -44.23 -15.23 56.87
C LYS A 66 -44.12 -14.34 55.62
N SER A 67 -43.59 -13.13 55.73
CA SER A 67 -43.12 -12.38 54.57
C SER A 67 -41.80 -11.68 54.89
N ARG A 68 -40.71 -12.21 54.32
CA ARG A 68 -39.40 -11.53 54.22
C ARG A 68 -39.45 -10.40 53.16
N SER A 69 -40.59 -9.73 53.02
CA SER A 69 -40.80 -8.63 52.07
C SER A 69 -41.03 -7.35 52.87
N GLY A 70 -40.10 -6.39 52.72
CA GLY A 70 -40.17 -4.96 53.03
C GLY A 70 -40.95 -4.49 54.26
N SER A 71 -40.33 -3.67 55.11
CA SER A 71 -41.07 -2.81 56.04
C SER A 71 -42.20 -2.09 55.29
N LYS A 72 -43.43 -2.15 55.81
CA LYS A 72 -44.59 -1.41 55.25
C LYS A 72 -44.43 0.11 55.31
N ARG A 73 -43.42 0.64 56.01
CA ARG A 73 -43.16 2.07 56.16
C ARG A 73 -41.85 2.46 55.50
N SER A 74 -41.90 3.48 54.66
CA SER A 74 -40.74 4.10 54.02
C SER A 74 -40.39 5.44 54.67
N VAL A 75 -39.21 5.98 54.35
CA VAL A 75 -38.81 7.33 54.79
C VAL A 75 -39.76 8.39 54.22
N VAL A 76 -40.28 8.20 53.00
CA VAL A 76 -41.33 9.05 52.40
C VAL A 76 -42.58 9.08 53.26
N ASP A 77 -43.03 7.93 53.76
CA ASP A 77 -44.23 7.85 54.60
C ASP A 77 -44.05 8.64 55.90
N TYR A 78 -42.85 8.63 56.47
CA TYR A 78 -42.52 9.47 57.61
C TYR A 78 -42.51 10.96 57.25
N CYS A 79 -41.93 11.37 56.11
CA CYS A 79 -41.92 12.78 55.71
C CYS A 79 -43.35 13.32 55.43
N LEU A 80 -44.22 12.53 54.81
CA LEU A 80 -45.60 12.94 54.46
C LEU A 80 -46.61 12.77 55.61
N GLY A 81 -46.22 12.11 56.70
CA GLY A 81 -47.11 11.85 57.83
C GLY A 81 -48.21 10.83 57.51
N THR A 82 -47.87 9.71 56.87
CA THR A 82 -48.83 8.66 56.50
C THR A 82 -49.35 7.92 57.76
N LEU A 83 -50.68 7.90 57.95
CA LEU A 83 -51.38 7.19 59.03
C LEU A 83 -52.00 5.86 58.58
N GLY A 84 -52.27 5.70 57.28
CA GLY A 84 -52.84 4.51 56.64
C GLY A 84 -52.71 4.57 55.10
N GLU A 85 -53.29 3.62 54.37
CA GLU A 85 -53.07 3.51 52.90
C GLU A 85 -53.49 4.73 52.08
N ASP A 86 -54.35 5.60 52.61
CA ASP A 86 -54.82 6.81 51.89
C ASP A 86 -54.96 8.08 52.76
N GLN A 87 -54.43 8.05 53.99
CA GLN A 87 -54.45 9.20 54.91
C GLN A 87 -53.03 9.71 55.14
N ARG A 88 -52.75 10.91 54.64
CA ARG A 88 -51.47 11.63 54.81
C ARG A 88 -51.74 13.02 55.36
N CYS A 89 -50.88 13.50 56.25
CA CYS A 89 -50.98 14.85 56.78
C CYS A 89 -50.55 15.92 55.78
N ARG A 90 -49.69 15.55 54.81
CA ARG A 90 -49.04 16.47 53.87
C ARG A 90 -48.95 15.85 52.48
N ASP A 91 -49.25 16.63 51.44
CA ASP A 91 -49.02 16.20 50.04
C ASP A 91 -47.56 16.44 49.61
N GLU A 92 -46.92 17.47 50.16
CA GLU A 92 -45.50 17.78 49.97
C GLU A 92 -44.89 18.21 51.30
N ALA A 93 -43.68 17.75 51.58
CA ALA A 93 -42.98 18.05 52.84
C ALA A 93 -41.49 18.29 52.60
N ARG A 94 -40.97 19.37 53.19
CA ARG A 94 -39.56 19.52 53.52
C ARG A 94 -39.36 19.12 54.97
N THR A 95 -38.49 18.18 55.18
CA THR A 95 -38.30 17.50 56.45
C THR A 95 -36.85 17.62 56.89
N TYR A 96 -36.66 18.07 58.13
CA TYR A 96 -35.35 18.17 58.76
C TYR A 96 -35.33 17.28 60.01
N VAL A 97 -34.32 16.42 60.09
CA VAL A 97 -34.10 15.56 61.25
C VAL A 97 -32.63 15.60 61.62
N ALA A 98 -32.33 15.89 62.88
CA ALA A 98 -30.96 16.06 63.35
C ALA A 98 -30.76 15.53 64.77
N LEU A 99 -29.55 15.05 65.03
CA LEU A 99 -29.07 14.55 66.31
C LEU A 99 -27.86 15.40 66.73
N GLY A 100 -27.97 16.06 67.88
CA GLY A 100 -26.92 16.89 68.47
C GLY A 100 -26.20 16.17 69.60
N PHE A 101 -24.87 16.19 69.54
CA PHE A 101 -23.96 15.53 70.48
C PHE A 101 -23.06 16.55 71.16
N GLU A 102 -22.79 16.35 72.44
CA GLU A 102 -21.84 17.15 73.21
C GLU A 102 -20.85 16.26 73.94
N ASP A 103 -19.63 16.75 74.15
CA ASP A 103 -18.63 16.04 74.95
C ASP A 103 -18.86 16.29 76.43
N THR A 104 -19.02 15.23 77.22
CA THR A 104 -19.24 15.33 78.67
C THR A 104 -18.14 16.06 79.41
N ASP A 105 -16.91 15.95 78.90
CA ASP A 105 -15.70 16.50 79.52
C ASP A 105 -15.39 17.91 79.01
N GLY A 106 -16.11 18.38 77.98
CA GLY A 106 -15.93 19.69 77.36
C GLY A 106 -14.71 19.83 76.44
N ASP A 107 -13.92 18.77 76.26
CA ASP A 107 -12.66 18.79 75.51
C ASP A 107 -12.85 18.89 73.99
N ARG A 108 -14.00 18.45 73.47
CA ARG A 108 -14.31 18.44 72.04
C ARG A 108 -15.52 19.32 71.71
N PRO A 109 -15.52 19.98 70.53
CA PRO A 109 -16.65 20.80 70.11
C PRO A 109 -17.91 19.93 69.94
N PRO A 110 -19.10 20.49 70.20
CA PRO A 110 -20.36 19.79 69.97
C PRO A 110 -20.56 19.46 68.49
N VAL A 111 -21.29 18.39 68.17
CA VAL A 111 -21.46 17.92 66.80
C VAL A 111 -22.92 17.66 66.52
N THR A 112 -23.46 18.25 65.46
CA THR A 112 -24.78 17.90 64.93
C THR A 112 -24.63 17.10 63.64
N ILE A 113 -25.34 15.98 63.58
CA ILE A 113 -25.51 15.21 62.35
C ILE A 113 -26.97 15.26 61.94
N GLY A 114 -27.26 15.42 60.66
CA GLY A 114 -28.64 15.55 60.23
C GLY A 114 -28.87 15.37 58.75
N MET A 115 -30.15 15.36 58.40
CA MET A 115 -30.63 15.15 57.04
C MET A 115 -31.67 16.19 56.68
N ALA A 116 -31.59 16.66 55.44
CA ALA A 116 -32.60 17.48 54.79
C ALA A 116 -33.24 16.67 53.67
N LEU A 117 -34.56 16.47 53.74
CA LEU A 117 -35.32 15.62 52.83
C LEU A 117 -36.47 16.41 52.21
N GLU A 118 -36.77 16.12 50.94
CA GLU A 118 -37.98 16.58 50.28
C GLU A 118 -38.78 15.37 49.79
N ALA A 119 -40.07 15.35 50.11
CA ALA A 119 -40.98 14.28 49.70
C ALA A 119 -42.25 14.88 49.10
N ARG A 120 -42.73 14.24 48.03
CA ARG A 120 -44.00 14.58 47.36
C ARG A 120 -44.85 13.34 47.25
N LYS A 121 -46.17 13.52 47.24
CA LYS A 121 -47.14 12.42 47.11
C LYS A 121 -46.97 11.63 45.81
N SER A 122 -46.54 12.28 44.74
CA SER A 122 -46.26 11.66 43.43
C SER A 122 -45.05 10.74 43.43
N ASP A 123 -44.14 10.92 44.38
CA ASP A 123 -42.81 10.30 44.32
C ASP A 123 -42.80 9.04 45.18
N SER A 124 -42.26 7.96 44.62
CA SER A 124 -42.06 6.70 45.34
C SER A 124 -40.92 6.77 46.37
N LYS A 125 -40.12 7.85 46.34
CA LYS A 125 -38.87 8.01 47.08
C LYS A 125 -38.64 9.48 47.44
N GLU A 126 -38.06 9.70 48.62
CA GLU A 126 -37.64 11.00 49.10
C GLU A 126 -36.41 11.47 48.32
N THR A 127 -36.36 12.77 48.04
CA THR A 127 -35.19 13.44 47.51
C THR A 127 -34.32 13.88 48.68
N VAL A 128 -33.09 13.37 48.74
CA VAL A 128 -32.11 13.81 49.74
C VAL A 128 -31.53 15.14 49.29
N LEU A 129 -31.80 16.20 50.04
CA LEU A 129 -31.22 17.53 49.82
C LEU A 129 -29.82 17.60 50.47
N ALA A 130 -29.68 17.02 51.66
CA ALA A 130 -28.38 16.95 52.34
C ALA A 130 -28.27 15.82 53.38
N LEU A 131 -27.03 15.37 53.55
CA LEU A 131 -26.57 14.54 54.67
C LEU A 131 -25.42 15.30 55.31
N PHE A 132 -25.70 16.07 56.36
CA PHE A 132 -24.76 17.07 56.87
C PHE A 132 -24.19 16.73 58.25
N VAL A 133 -22.93 17.12 58.45
CA VAL A 133 -22.22 17.08 59.73
C VAL A 133 -21.76 18.51 60.03
N ALA A 134 -22.21 19.07 61.14
CA ALA A 134 -21.86 20.40 61.62
C ALA A 134 -21.11 20.29 62.95
N VAL A 135 -19.87 20.77 63.00
CA VAL A 135 -19.00 20.72 64.18
C VAL A 135 -18.94 22.11 64.81
N GLY A 136 -19.14 22.21 66.11
CA GLY A 136 -19.13 23.48 66.86
C GLY A 136 -20.51 23.99 67.29
N ALA A 137 -21.62 23.33 66.91
CA ALA A 137 -22.96 23.71 67.38
C ALA A 137 -23.91 22.50 67.54
N VAL A 138 -24.80 22.58 68.53
CA VAL A 138 -26.00 21.74 68.65
C VAL A 138 -27.17 22.47 67.98
N LEU A 139 -27.66 21.96 66.85
CA LEU A 139 -28.78 22.56 66.13
C LEU A 139 -30.12 22.09 66.70
N THR A 140 -31.09 23.00 66.67
CA THR A 140 -32.46 22.84 67.16
C THR A 140 -33.45 23.04 66.01
N ALA A 141 -34.73 22.72 66.23
CA ALA A 141 -35.78 22.89 65.22
C ALA A 141 -35.90 24.35 64.75
N LYS A 142 -35.53 25.33 65.59
CA LYS A 142 -35.48 26.76 65.24
C LYS A 142 -34.51 27.06 64.09
N ASP A 143 -33.43 26.31 63.97
CA ASP A 143 -32.42 26.50 62.92
C ASP A 143 -32.90 26.00 61.54
N PHE A 144 -34.02 25.28 61.51
CA PHE A 144 -34.58 24.65 60.32
C PHE A 144 -35.91 25.28 59.85
N ILE A 145 -36.39 26.32 60.53
CA ILE A 145 -37.68 26.98 60.24
C ILE A 145 -37.50 28.46 59.91
N GLU A 146 -38.42 28.98 59.09
CA GLU A 146 -38.61 30.39 58.83
C GLU A 146 -39.96 30.85 59.41
N LEU A 147 -39.97 32.07 59.97
CA LEU A 147 -41.20 32.71 60.47
C LEU A 147 -41.78 33.61 59.38
N ARG A 148 -43.02 33.30 58.96
CA ARG A 148 -43.80 34.16 58.05
C ARG A 148 -45.03 34.67 58.79
N GLY A 149 -44.92 35.86 59.38
CA GLY A 149 -45.92 36.38 60.30
C GLY A 149 -45.94 35.57 61.60
N ALA A 150 -47.09 35.03 61.99
CA ALA A 150 -47.25 34.19 63.18
C ALA A 150 -47.12 32.67 62.91
N GLN A 151 -46.93 32.26 61.65
CA GLN A 151 -46.83 30.85 61.26
C GLN A 151 -45.38 30.42 61.00
N GLN A 152 -45.07 29.19 61.37
CA GLN A 152 -43.76 28.55 61.18
C GLN A 152 -43.78 27.66 59.94
N PHE A 153 -42.80 27.83 59.07
CA PHE A 153 -42.62 26.99 57.88
C PHE A 153 -41.21 26.40 57.88
N PRO A 154 -40.98 25.20 57.33
CA PRO A 154 -39.62 24.71 57.11
C PRO A 154 -38.89 25.62 56.12
N ALA A 155 -37.72 26.13 56.52
CA ALA A 155 -36.90 26.99 55.69
C ALA A 155 -36.36 26.23 54.46
N GLN A 156 -35.93 26.95 53.42
CA GLN A 156 -35.25 26.31 52.29
C GLN A 156 -33.87 25.80 52.70
N TRP A 157 -33.43 24.69 52.09
CA TRP A 157 -32.17 24.06 52.46
C TRP A 157 -30.95 24.99 52.30
N GLU A 158 -30.92 25.81 51.25
CA GLU A 158 -29.80 26.74 51.03
C GLU A 158 -29.72 27.81 52.12
N ASP A 159 -30.86 28.31 52.60
CA ASP A 159 -30.91 29.28 53.71
C ASP A 159 -30.48 28.63 55.03
N VAL A 160 -30.95 27.40 55.30
CA VAL A 160 -30.52 26.59 56.45
C VAL A 160 -29.02 26.33 56.40
N ARG A 161 -28.48 25.91 55.25
CA ARG A 161 -27.05 25.68 55.04
C ARG A 161 -26.26 26.96 55.32
N ALA A 162 -26.68 28.10 54.75
CA ALA A 162 -26.02 29.38 54.97
C ALA A 162 -26.02 29.78 56.46
N GLY A 163 -27.14 29.57 57.17
CA GLY A 163 -27.24 29.79 58.60
C GLY A 163 -26.28 28.92 59.42
N ILE A 164 -26.24 27.61 59.15
CA ILE A 164 -25.33 26.67 59.82
C ILE A 164 -23.87 27.06 59.55
N VAL A 165 -23.51 27.28 58.28
CA VAL A 165 -22.15 27.69 57.89
C VAL A 165 -21.75 29.02 58.54
N SER A 166 -22.68 29.98 58.66
CA SER A 166 -22.41 31.23 59.36
C SER A 166 -22.18 31.03 60.86
N ALA A 167 -22.80 30.02 61.47
CA ALA A 167 -22.66 29.73 62.90
C ALA A 167 -21.39 28.94 63.22
N VAL A 168 -21.02 27.96 62.39
CA VAL A 168 -19.89 27.04 62.67
C VAL A 168 -18.64 27.30 61.83
N GLY A 169 -18.75 28.03 60.72
CA GLY A 169 -17.71 28.25 59.71
C GLY A 169 -17.66 27.16 58.64
N GLU A 170 -17.28 27.52 57.41
CA GLU A 170 -17.27 26.60 56.25
C GLU A 170 -16.41 25.34 56.49
N ALA A 171 -15.30 25.46 57.21
CA ALA A 171 -14.40 24.33 57.50
C ALA A 171 -15.02 23.29 58.44
N ASN A 172 -16.05 23.66 59.21
CA ASN A 172 -16.69 22.80 60.20
C ASN A 172 -18.05 22.27 59.73
N PHE A 173 -18.40 22.45 58.45
CA PHE A 173 -19.62 21.95 57.86
C PHE A 173 -19.30 21.06 56.66
N VAL A 174 -19.76 19.80 56.69
CA VAL A 174 -19.58 18.84 55.60
C VAL A 174 -20.92 18.28 55.18
N ASN A 175 -21.19 18.23 53.87
CA ASN A 175 -22.40 17.66 53.30
C ASN A 175 -22.07 16.54 52.30
N HIS A 176 -22.54 15.33 52.58
CA HIS A 176 -22.32 14.11 51.80
C HIS A 176 -23.60 13.61 51.12
N ARG A 177 -24.34 14.51 50.46
CA ARG A 177 -25.64 14.26 49.81
C ARG A 177 -25.73 12.93 49.06
N ASP A 178 -24.76 12.61 48.21
CA ASP A 178 -24.84 11.47 47.28
C ASP A 178 -24.26 10.16 47.84
N ARG A 179 -23.60 10.21 49.02
CA ARG A 179 -22.86 9.08 49.57
C ARG A 179 -23.10 8.93 51.07
N ALA A 180 -24.14 8.19 51.42
CA ALA A 180 -24.46 7.84 52.82
C ALA A 180 -23.28 7.15 53.55
N GLY A 181 -22.44 6.39 52.85
CA GLY A 181 -21.24 5.78 53.43
C GLY A 181 -20.21 6.83 53.87
N ASP A 182 -19.96 7.85 53.04
CA ASP A 182 -19.02 8.93 53.36
C ASP A 182 -19.57 9.81 54.50
N TYR A 183 -20.88 10.09 54.50
CA TYR A 183 -21.56 10.75 55.63
C TYR A 183 -21.33 10.01 56.97
N VAL A 184 -21.49 8.68 57.00
CA VAL A 184 -21.25 7.89 58.20
C VAL A 184 -19.79 7.93 58.63
N ARG A 185 -18.86 7.80 57.66
CA ARG A 185 -17.43 7.91 57.95
C ARG A 185 -17.07 9.27 58.53
N GLU A 186 -17.70 10.33 58.03
CA GLU A 186 -17.42 11.69 58.46
C GLU A 186 -17.85 11.93 59.91
N TYR A 187 -19.09 11.60 60.28
CA TYR A 187 -19.47 11.75 61.69
C TYR A 187 -18.72 10.78 62.61
N MET A 188 -18.34 9.58 62.14
CA MET A 188 -17.56 8.63 62.94
C MET A 188 -16.22 9.23 63.38
N ARG A 189 -15.58 10.05 62.53
CA ARG A 189 -14.33 10.74 62.89
C ARG A 189 -14.50 11.65 64.10
N HIS A 190 -15.66 12.27 64.25
CA HIS A 190 -15.93 13.21 65.33
C HIS A 190 -16.52 12.54 66.57
N LEU A 191 -17.41 11.58 66.40
CA LEU A 191 -18.09 10.90 67.51
C LEU A 191 -17.26 9.77 68.14
N VAL A 192 -16.49 9.03 67.32
CA VAL A 192 -15.69 7.86 67.72
C VAL A 192 -14.28 7.89 67.10
N PRO A 193 -13.44 8.88 67.47
CA PRO A 193 -12.14 9.12 66.83
C PRO A 193 -11.13 7.98 66.97
N HIS A 194 -11.27 7.12 67.98
CA HIS A 194 -10.38 5.99 68.22
C HIS A 194 -10.75 4.72 67.44
N ALA A 195 -11.88 4.72 66.73
CA ALA A 195 -12.28 3.63 65.86
C ALA A 195 -11.75 3.86 64.43
N PRO A 196 -11.30 2.81 63.71
CA PRO A 196 -10.99 2.96 62.30
C PRO A 196 -12.26 3.39 61.54
N TYR A 197 -12.15 4.44 60.73
CA TYR A 197 -13.28 5.02 59.97
C TYR A 197 -13.25 4.59 58.49
N GLY A 198 -12.79 3.36 58.21
CA GLY A 198 -12.83 2.76 56.87
C GLY A 198 -14.26 2.45 56.42
N GLU A 199 -14.43 2.16 55.13
CA GLU A 199 -15.75 1.82 54.55
C GLU A 199 -16.37 0.57 55.19
N GLN A 200 -15.56 -0.43 55.50
CA GLN A 200 -15.99 -1.64 56.20
C GLN A 200 -16.56 -1.33 57.60
N ASN A 201 -15.92 -0.40 58.32
CA ASN A 201 -16.33 -0.01 59.67
C ASN A 201 -17.59 0.84 59.68
N ALA A 202 -17.76 1.74 58.70
CA ALA A 202 -19.00 2.48 58.52
C ALA A 202 -20.18 1.54 58.21
N SER A 203 -19.97 0.55 57.32
CA SER A 203 -20.98 -0.47 57.04
C SER A 203 -21.28 -1.35 58.26
N ALA A 204 -20.27 -1.69 59.06
CA ALA A 204 -20.44 -2.46 60.29
C ALA A 204 -21.23 -1.66 61.33
N LEU A 205 -20.93 -0.37 61.51
CA LEU A 205 -21.67 0.51 62.42
C LEU A 205 -23.14 0.66 62.00
N GLN A 206 -23.42 0.92 60.72
CA GLN A 206 -24.77 0.99 60.19
C GLN A 206 -25.55 -0.31 60.47
N LYS A 207 -24.92 -1.47 60.25
CA LYS A 207 -25.52 -2.78 60.51
C LYS A 207 -25.78 -2.97 62.01
N SER A 208 -24.82 -2.67 62.87
CA SER A 208 -24.94 -2.81 64.33
C SER A 208 -26.02 -1.90 64.92
N ILE A 209 -26.11 -0.65 64.45
CA ILE A 209 -27.15 0.32 64.87
C ILE A 209 -28.55 -0.20 64.53
N VAL A 210 -28.77 -0.63 63.29
CA VAL A 210 -30.06 -1.22 62.88
C VAL A 210 -30.37 -2.48 63.68
N ASN A 211 -29.39 -3.36 63.83
CA ASN A 211 -29.51 -4.60 64.57
C ASN A 211 -29.91 -4.35 66.04
N ALA A 212 -29.29 -3.38 66.69
CA ALA A 212 -29.62 -2.97 68.07
C ALA A 212 -31.06 -2.46 68.21
N MET A 213 -31.56 -1.71 67.22
CA MET A 213 -32.92 -1.16 67.24
C MET A 213 -34.00 -2.13 66.75
N THR A 214 -33.63 -3.25 66.14
CA THR A 214 -34.56 -4.27 65.59
C THR A 214 -34.52 -5.59 66.35
N LEU A 215 -34.00 -5.57 67.57
CA LEU A 215 -33.85 -6.73 68.43
C LEU A 215 -35.24 -7.30 68.78
N ASP A 216 -35.48 -8.53 68.34
CA ASP A 216 -36.69 -9.28 68.62
C ASP A 216 -36.47 -10.10 69.90
N HIS A 217 -37.42 -10.02 70.84
CA HIS A 217 -37.32 -10.65 72.15
C HIS A 217 -37.56 -12.17 72.10
N ASN A 218 -37.97 -12.70 70.94
CA ASN A 218 -38.31 -14.12 70.74
C ASN A 218 -37.20 -14.98 70.11
N GLN A 219 -35.95 -14.49 69.99
CA GLN A 219 -34.87 -15.25 69.35
C GLN A 219 -34.06 -16.11 70.33
N THR A 220 -33.63 -17.30 69.88
CA THR A 220 -32.73 -18.16 70.68
C THR A 220 -31.32 -17.56 70.71
N ALA A 221 -30.56 -17.76 71.80
CA ALA A 221 -29.19 -17.24 71.94
C ALA A 221 -28.28 -17.59 70.73
N THR A 222 -28.42 -18.78 70.16
CA THR A 222 -27.67 -19.20 68.95
C THR A 222 -28.06 -18.42 67.69
N GLN A 223 -29.35 -18.12 67.51
CA GLN A 223 -29.82 -17.28 66.39
C GLN A 223 -29.33 -15.85 66.55
N PHE A 224 -29.37 -15.33 67.79
CA PHE A 224 -28.83 -14.02 68.11
C PHE A 224 -27.33 -13.91 67.77
N VAL A 225 -26.50 -14.86 68.21
CA VAL A 225 -25.06 -14.86 67.89
C VAL A 225 -24.84 -14.95 66.37
N ARG A 226 -25.60 -15.79 65.66
CA ARG A 226 -25.45 -16.00 64.21
C ARG A 226 -25.85 -14.80 63.37
N ASP A 227 -26.96 -14.16 63.71
CA ASP A 227 -27.53 -13.10 62.88
C ASP A 227 -27.00 -11.70 63.28
N TYR A 228 -26.55 -11.54 64.54
CA TYR A 228 -26.20 -10.24 65.13
C TYR A 228 -24.73 -10.09 65.55
N ILE A 229 -23.99 -11.18 65.81
CA ILE A 229 -22.59 -11.12 66.27
C ILE A 229 -21.60 -11.62 65.21
N LEU A 230 -21.92 -12.72 64.52
CA LEU A 230 -21.04 -13.28 63.49
C LEU A 230 -21.16 -12.54 62.15
N GLU A 231 -20.02 -12.35 61.49
CA GLU A 231 -20.00 -11.88 60.10
C GLU A 231 -20.64 -12.94 59.19
N ASP A 232 -21.53 -12.52 58.27
CA ASP A 232 -22.29 -13.43 57.39
C ASP A 232 -21.35 -13.98 56.30
N SER A 233 -20.44 -14.89 56.66
CA SER A 233 -19.55 -15.57 55.71
C SER A 233 -20.29 -16.75 55.08
N ARG A 234 -21.26 -16.47 54.21
CA ARG A 234 -21.82 -17.52 53.34
C ARG A 234 -20.72 -17.94 52.39
N ILE A 235 -20.27 -19.19 52.47
CA ILE A 235 -19.36 -19.76 51.48
C ILE A 235 -20.06 -19.68 50.12
N GLY A 236 -19.69 -18.69 49.33
CA GLY A 236 -20.18 -18.53 47.97
C GLY A 236 -19.59 -19.63 47.11
N ILE A 237 -20.25 -20.79 47.04
CA ILE A 237 -19.84 -21.90 46.16
C ILE A 237 -19.64 -21.42 44.71
N LYS A 238 -20.40 -20.39 44.31
CA LYS A 238 -20.26 -19.72 43.02
C LYS A 238 -18.94 -18.93 42.91
N GLU A 239 -18.60 -18.10 43.90
CA GLU A 239 -17.35 -17.33 43.93
C GLU A 239 -16.12 -18.24 44.05
N LEU A 240 -16.21 -19.33 44.82
CA LEU A 240 -15.14 -20.32 44.94
C LEU A 240 -14.95 -21.09 43.63
N ARG A 241 -16.04 -21.46 42.94
CA ARG A 241 -15.99 -22.09 41.61
C ARG A 241 -15.46 -21.14 40.55
N GLU A 242 -15.86 -19.87 40.59
CA GLU A 242 -15.33 -18.82 39.73
C GLU A 242 -13.83 -18.62 40.02
N SER A 243 -13.39 -18.56 41.27
CA SER A 243 -11.97 -18.48 41.65
C SER A 243 -11.16 -19.68 41.14
N ILE A 244 -11.66 -20.91 41.31
CA ILE A 244 -11.01 -22.13 40.79
C ILE A 244 -10.96 -22.10 39.25
N GLN A 245 -12.03 -21.66 38.59
CA GLN A 245 -12.06 -21.55 37.13
C GLN A 245 -11.10 -20.46 36.65
N THR A 246 -11.02 -19.32 37.34
CA THR A 246 -10.05 -18.25 37.07
C THR A 246 -8.63 -18.76 37.25
N TYR A 247 -8.34 -19.53 38.30
CA TYR A 247 -7.03 -20.14 38.51
C TYR A 247 -6.65 -21.13 37.40
N ARG A 248 -7.61 -21.96 36.95
CA ARG A 248 -7.40 -22.87 35.81
C ARG A 248 -7.16 -22.11 34.51
N ASN A 249 -7.95 -21.07 34.24
CA ASN A 249 -7.80 -20.23 33.07
C ASN A 249 -6.45 -19.48 33.09
N ILE A 250 -6.03 -18.97 34.24
CA ILE A 250 -4.71 -18.35 34.41
C ILE A 250 -3.60 -19.36 34.17
N SER A 251 -3.71 -20.57 34.73
CA SER A 251 -2.72 -21.64 34.55
C SER A 251 -2.61 -22.07 33.07
N GLU A 252 -3.74 -22.23 32.36
CA GLU A 252 -3.73 -22.47 30.93
C GLU A 252 -3.15 -21.32 30.12
N THR A 253 -3.43 -20.08 30.52
CA THR A 253 -2.87 -18.88 29.87
C THR A 253 -1.36 -18.82 30.07
N ILE A 254 -0.86 -19.10 31.28
CA ILE A 254 0.57 -19.19 31.58
C ILE A 254 1.22 -20.30 30.74
N ARG A 255 0.58 -21.48 30.61
CA ARG A 255 1.08 -22.56 29.75
C ARG A 255 1.19 -22.11 28.30
N LYS A 256 0.11 -21.55 27.73
CA LYS A 256 0.10 -21.03 26.35
C LYS A 256 1.11 -19.90 26.14
N MET A 257 1.31 -19.02 27.12
CA MET A 257 2.31 -17.96 27.06
C MET A 257 3.74 -18.54 27.07
N ARG A 258 4.01 -19.59 27.87
CA ARG A 258 5.29 -20.29 27.86
C ARG A 258 5.54 -20.99 26.52
N GLU A 259 4.55 -21.69 25.97
CA GLU A 259 4.65 -22.31 24.64
C GLU A 259 4.95 -21.26 23.55
N LYS A 260 4.27 -20.11 23.59
CA LYS A 260 4.55 -18.98 22.70
C LYS A 260 5.94 -18.40 22.91
N LEU A 261 6.40 -18.26 24.15
CA LEU A 261 7.72 -17.75 24.47
C LEU A 261 8.81 -18.66 23.90
N GLU A 262 8.69 -19.97 24.10
CA GLU A 262 9.65 -20.94 23.55
C GLU A 262 9.63 -20.95 22.01
N ALA A 263 8.45 -20.86 21.39
CA ALA A 263 8.35 -20.71 19.94
C ALA A 263 9.01 -19.40 19.44
N LEU A 264 8.83 -18.28 20.16
CA LEU A 264 9.47 -17.00 19.82
C LEU A 264 10.99 -17.04 20.01
N LYS A 265 11.48 -17.74 21.04
CA LYS A 265 12.93 -17.96 21.22
C LYS A 265 13.51 -18.78 20.07
N ALA A 266 12.85 -19.87 19.69
CA ALA A 266 13.26 -20.68 18.54
C ALA A 266 13.27 -19.85 17.23
N LEU A 267 12.22 -19.05 17.02
CA LEU A 267 12.11 -18.15 15.87
C LEU A 267 13.22 -17.09 15.88
N ARG A 268 13.58 -16.53 17.05
CA ARG A 268 14.69 -15.57 17.17
C ARG A 268 16.03 -16.21 16.75
N THR A 269 16.28 -17.46 17.11
CA THR A 269 17.48 -18.19 16.69
C THR A 269 17.51 -18.37 15.17
N ILE A 270 16.36 -18.74 14.57
CA ILE A 270 16.23 -18.89 13.11
C ILE A 270 16.45 -17.53 12.42
N LEU A 271 15.85 -16.45 12.93
CA LEU A 271 16.04 -15.11 12.36
C LEU A 271 17.49 -14.65 12.45
N ALA A 272 18.18 -14.91 13.56
CA ALA A 272 19.60 -14.58 13.69
C ALA A 272 20.45 -15.35 12.66
N SER A 273 20.18 -16.65 12.45
CA SER A 273 20.87 -17.43 11.41
C SER A 273 20.56 -16.94 9.99
N LEU A 274 19.32 -16.48 9.75
CA LEU A 274 18.91 -15.93 8.47
C LEU A 274 19.61 -14.59 8.20
N GLU A 275 19.69 -13.72 9.21
CA GLU A 275 20.42 -12.45 9.14
C GLU A 275 21.89 -12.67 8.82
N GLU A 276 22.55 -13.61 9.52
CA GLU A 276 23.95 -13.98 9.24
C GLU A 276 24.13 -14.55 7.81
N THR A 277 23.19 -15.39 7.35
CA THR A 277 23.21 -15.94 5.99
C THR A 277 23.02 -14.84 4.93
N LEU A 278 22.09 -13.90 5.18
CA LEU A 278 21.85 -12.77 4.28
C LEU A 278 23.06 -11.84 4.23
N GLU A 279 23.66 -11.50 5.37
CA GLU A 279 24.90 -10.72 5.40
C GLU A 279 26.04 -11.41 4.66
N THR A 280 26.18 -12.72 4.83
CA THR A 280 27.22 -13.51 4.14
C THR A 280 26.98 -13.46 2.64
N ARG A 281 25.75 -13.69 2.18
CA ARG A 281 25.37 -13.57 0.77
C ARG A 281 25.61 -12.17 0.22
N PHE A 282 25.24 -11.12 0.94
CA PHE A 282 25.50 -9.73 0.54
C PHE A 282 27.00 -9.46 0.42
N ARG A 283 27.82 -9.97 1.34
CA ARG A 283 29.28 -9.88 1.28
C ARG A 283 29.81 -10.62 0.05
N GLU A 284 29.36 -11.84 -0.21
CA GLU A 284 29.77 -12.63 -1.38
C GLU A 284 29.39 -11.95 -2.70
N GLU A 285 28.16 -11.47 -2.82
CA GLU A 285 27.68 -10.73 -4.00
C GLU A 285 28.49 -9.43 -4.20
N TRP A 286 28.78 -8.71 -3.11
CA TRP A 286 29.62 -7.50 -3.17
C TRP A 286 31.05 -7.85 -3.62
N ILE A 287 31.65 -8.90 -3.07
CA ILE A 287 32.99 -9.37 -3.47
C ILE A 287 33.00 -9.77 -4.95
N ALA A 288 31.98 -10.50 -5.42
CA ALA A 288 31.87 -10.90 -6.82
C ALA A 288 31.73 -9.70 -7.77
N LYS A 289 30.84 -8.75 -7.44
CA LYS A 289 30.70 -7.49 -8.21
C LYS A 289 31.99 -6.68 -8.20
N ARG A 290 32.66 -6.58 -7.05
CA ARG A 290 33.93 -5.88 -6.89
C ARG A 290 35.05 -6.53 -7.71
N ALA A 291 35.13 -7.85 -7.71
CA ALA A 291 36.09 -8.62 -8.50
C ALA A 291 35.84 -8.41 -10.01
N ASN A 292 34.59 -8.48 -10.46
CA ASN A 292 34.22 -8.20 -11.85
C ASN A 292 34.58 -6.78 -12.27
N TRP A 293 34.33 -5.79 -11.41
CA TRP A 293 34.73 -4.40 -11.66
C TRP A 293 36.25 -4.25 -11.74
N LEU A 294 37.00 -4.89 -10.83
CA LEU A 294 38.47 -4.86 -10.86
C LEU A 294 39.03 -5.52 -12.13
N ALA A 295 38.45 -6.65 -12.55
CA ALA A 295 38.81 -7.33 -13.79
C ALA A 295 38.52 -6.44 -15.01
N ALA A 296 37.31 -5.90 -15.13
CA ALA A 296 36.94 -5.00 -16.23
C ALA A 296 37.83 -3.75 -16.28
N ARG A 297 38.17 -3.17 -15.12
CA ARG A 297 39.10 -2.05 -15.01
C ARG A 297 40.52 -2.41 -15.45
N ALA A 298 41.00 -3.61 -15.12
CA ALA A 298 42.30 -4.10 -15.57
C ALA A 298 42.30 -4.27 -17.10
N THR A 299 41.25 -4.88 -17.68
CA THR A 299 41.08 -5.00 -19.13
C THR A 299 41.03 -3.63 -19.81
N ASN A 300 40.28 -2.67 -19.26
CA ASN A 300 40.21 -1.31 -19.81
C ASN A 300 41.59 -0.63 -19.81
N ARG A 301 42.38 -0.83 -18.74
CA ARG A 301 43.74 -0.29 -18.65
C ARG A 301 44.65 -0.93 -19.72
N ASP A 302 44.57 -2.24 -19.92
CA ASP A 302 45.35 -2.94 -20.95
C ASP A 302 44.98 -2.45 -22.35
N LEU A 303 43.69 -2.36 -22.67
CA LEU A 303 43.20 -1.82 -23.94
C LEU A 303 43.65 -0.38 -24.17
N ARG A 304 43.69 0.47 -23.15
CA ARG A 304 44.23 1.83 -23.27
C ARG A 304 45.71 1.85 -23.60
N ILE A 305 46.49 0.92 -23.05
CA ILE A 305 47.92 0.81 -23.35
C ILE A 305 48.10 0.33 -24.80
N ARG A 306 47.36 -0.72 -25.21
CA ARG A 306 47.38 -1.22 -26.59
C ARG A 306 47.00 -0.12 -27.59
N LEU A 307 45.90 0.59 -27.36
CA LEU A 307 45.47 1.68 -28.22
C LEU A 307 46.55 2.77 -28.38
N ARG A 308 47.24 3.13 -27.28
CA ARG A 308 48.35 4.10 -27.36
C ARG A 308 49.53 3.57 -28.18
N ASN A 309 49.85 2.30 -28.05
CA ASN A 309 50.93 1.68 -28.82
C ASN A 309 50.58 1.63 -30.31
N GLU A 310 49.36 1.21 -30.66
CA GLU A 310 48.87 1.20 -32.04
C GLU A 310 48.83 2.62 -32.63
N GLN A 311 48.36 3.61 -31.85
CA GLN A 311 48.39 5.03 -32.26
C GLN A 311 49.81 5.55 -32.50
N ALA A 312 50.77 5.16 -31.66
CA ALA A 312 52.16 5.53 -31.85
C ALA A 312 52.77 4.86 -33.10
N GLN A 313 52.43 3.59 -33.37
CA GLN A 313 52.87 2.89 -34.58
C GLN A 313 52.25 3.49 -35.85
N ARG A 314 50.96 3.81 -35.81
CA ARG A 314 50.27 4.54 -36.89
C ARG A 314 50.92 5.90 -37.13
N ALA A 315 51.18 6.68 -36.07
CA ALA A 315 51.81 7.99 -36.17
C ALA A 315 53.20 7.90 -36.83
N ALA A 316 54.01 6.91 -36.41
CA ALA A 316 55.33 6.66 -37.01
C ALA A 316 55.21 6.29 -38.50
N ALA A 317 54.31 5.37 -38.84
CA ALA A 317 54.09 4.96 -40.23
C ALA A 317 53.48 6.07 -41.10
N THR A 318 52.65 6.98 -40.54
CA THR A 318 52.20 8.18 -41.26
C THR A 318 53.32 9.19 -41.47
N ALA A 319 54.24 9.35 -40.51
CA ALA A 319 55.40 10.22 -40.68
C ALA A 319 56.33 9.67 -41.77
N GLU A 320 56.58 8.35 -41.75
CA GLU A 320 57.39 7.69 -42.78
C GLU A 320 56.71 7.73 -44.16
N LEU A 321 55.39 7.61 -44.24
CA LEU A 321 54.65 7.86 -45.48
C LEU A 321 54.73 9.32 -45.94
N ALA A 322 54.75 10.29 -45.02
CA ALA A 322 54.90 11.70 -45.36
C ALA A 322 56.30 11.98 -45.93
N ASP A 323 57.34 11.39 -45.34
CA ASP A 323 58.72 11.45 -45.86
C ASP A 323 58.81 10.79 -47.25
N ILE A 324 58.20 9.61 -47.43
CA ILE A 324 58.13 8.93 -48.73
C ILE A 324 57.30 9.74 -49.74
N ASP A 325 56.21 10.39 -49.33
CA ASP A 325 55.40 11.24 -50.20
C ASP A 325 56.16 12.53 -50.57
N GLU A 326 57.01 13.05 -49.69
CA GLU A 326 57.92 14.18 -49.99
C GLU A 326 59.02 13.77 -50.96
N ASP A 327 59.61 12.57 -50.79
CA ASP A 327 60.53 11.96 -51.74
C ASP A 327 59.85 11.71 -53.09
N VAL A 328 58.63 11.16 -53.09
CA VAL A 328 57.83 10.95 -54.31
C VAL A 328 57.50 12.28 -54.95
N LYS A 329 57.14 13.33 -54.20
CA LYS A 329 56.93 14.68 -54.75
C LYS A 329 58.21 15.28 -55.31
N ALA A 330 59.36 15.08 -54.68
CA ALA A 330 60.63 15.54 -55.20
C ALA A 330 60.98 14.81 -56.51
N ILE A 331 60.73 13.50 -56.57
CA ILE A 331 60.87 12.69 -57.78
C ILE A 331 59.84 13.09 -58.84
N GLU A 332 58.59 13.37 -58.47
CA GLU A 332 57.52 13.85 -59.36
C GLU A 332 57.80 15.25 -59.87
N GLN A 333 58.38 16.15 -59.06
CA GLN A 333 58.83 17.46 -59.51
C GLN A 333 60.02 17.36 -60.45
N GLU A 334 60.93 16.41 -60.23
CA GLU A 334 62.04 16.15 -61.13
C GLU A 334 61.55 15.48 -62.42
N ILE A 335 60.59 14.56 -62.32
CA ILE A 335 59.86 14.00 -63.46
C ILE A 335 59.11 15.11 -64.17
N ASP A 336 58.39 16.01 -63.51
CA ASP A 336 57.67 17.12 -64.12
C ASP A 336 58.65 18.08 -64.76
N ARG A 337 59.78 18.42 -64.16
CA ARG A 337 60.84 19.21 -64.83
C ARG A 337 61.35 18.53 -66.09
N LEU A 338 61.62 17.22 -66.02
CA LEU A 338 62.00 16.41 -67.18
C LEU A 338 60.87 16.29 -68.20
N THR A 339 59.61 16.22 -67.75
CA THR A 339 58.39 16.08 -68.56
C THR A 339 58.01 17.42 -69.15
N THR A 340 58.36 18.55 -68.53
CA THR A 340 58.21 19.91 -69.06
C THR A 340 59.30 20.17 -70.10
N ALA A 341 60.53 19.69 -69.85
CA ALA A 341 61.60 19.69 -70.86
C ALA A 341 61.29 18.74 -72.05
N ILE A 342 60.62 17.61 -71.79
CA ILE A 342 60.07 16.71 -72.81
C ILE A 342 58.81 17.33 -73.45
N ALA A 343 57.99 18.10 -72.73
CA ALA A 343 56.79 18.78 -73.26
C ALA A 343 57.15 20.01 -74.11
N GLU A 344 58.24 20.72 -73.83
CA GLU A 344 58.81 21.71 -74.75
C GLU A 344 59.33 21.05 -76.04
N HIS A 345 59.83 19.81 -75.93
CA HIS A 345 60.20 18.98 -77.06
C HIS A 345 58.97 18.37 -77.79
N ASP A 346 57.90 18.06 -77.07
CA ASP A 346 56.70 17.35 -77.55
C ASP A 346 55.52 18.26 -77.93
N ALA A 347 55.56 19.55 -77.56
CA ALA A 347 54.69 20.59 -78.10
C ALA A 347 54.87 20.76 -79.61
N LYS A 348 55.97 20.25 -80.17
CA LYS A 348 56.21 20.13 -81.62
C LYS A 348 55.54 18.89 -82.25
N THR A 349 54.98 17.94 -81.48
CA THR A 349 54.55 16.61 -81.98
C THR A 349 53.13 16.14 -81.60
N GLY A 350 52.33 16.93 -80.86
CA GLY A 350 50.88 16.66 -80.67
C GLY A 350 50.49 15.67 -79.54
N ARG A 351 51.40 15.36 -78.62
CA ARG A 351 51.22 14.34 -77.55
C ARG A 351 50.24 14.72 -76.41
N LYS A 352 50.02 16.02 -76.15
CA LYS A 352 49.24 16.50 -74.98
C LYS A 352 47.75 16.14 -75.03
N GLU A 353 47.15 16.15 -76.22
CA GLU A 353 45.72 15.84 -76.40
C GLU A 353 45.42 14.37 -76.10
N LEU A 354 46.29 13.44 -76.54
CA LEU A 354 46.09 11.99 -76.36
C LEU A 354 46.19 11.53 -74.89
N SER A 355 47.03 12.18 -74.08
CA SER A 355 47.15 11.87 -72.65
C SER A 355 45.91 12.32 -71.87
N GLN A 356 45.31 13.45 -72.24
CA GLN A 356 44.11 13.96 -71.60
C GLN A 356 42.88 13.05 -71.88
N THR A 357 42.78 12.52 -73.10
CA THR A 357 41.74 11.54 -73.47
C THR A 357 41.83 10.25 -72.65
N ALA A 358 43.04 9.74 -72.39
CA ALA A 358 43.24 8.52 -71.60
C ALA A 358 42.78 8.68 -70.12
N ALA A 359 43.00 9.86 -69.52
CA ALA A 359 42.59 10.14 -68.15
C ALA A 359 41.06 10.29 -67.99
N VAL A 360 40.40 10.92 -68.98
CA VAL A 360 38.93 11.03 -69.00
C VAL A 360 38.27 9.65 -69.15
N ALA A 361 38.81 8.81 -70.04
CA ALA A 361 38.33 7.44 -70.23
C ALA A 361 38.49 6.57 -68.95
N GLU A 362 39.58 6.75 -68.19
CA GLU A 362 39.77 6.06 -66.91
C GLU A 362 38.76 6.48 -65.85
N GLN A 363 38.46 7.77 -65.73
CA GLN A 363 37.45 8.26 -64.81
C GLN A 363 36.04 7.76 -65.19
N ALA A 364 35.73 7.68 -66.50
CA ALA A 364 34.48 7.12 -66.99
C ALA A 364 34.35 5.62 -66.65
N ALA A 365 35.42 4.84 -66.81
CA ALA A 365 35.44 3.41 -66.44
C ALA A 365 35.25 3.21 -64.93
N GLN A 366 35.88 4.03 -64.07
CA GLN A 366 35.69 3.97 -62.62
C GLN A 366 34.25 4.30 -62.19
N ARG A 367 33.62 5.30 -62.82
CA ARG A 367 32.21 5.65 -62.55
C ARG A 367 31.27 4.51 -62.93
N ALA A 368 31.42 3.93 -64.13
CA ALA A 368 30.62 2.80 -64.58
C ALA A 368 30.77 1.58 -63.64
N LEU A 369 31.97 1.34 -63.12
CA LEU A 369 32.23 0.29 -62.13
C LEU A 369 31.52 0.54 -60.79
N SER A 370 31.53 1.77 -60.30
CA SER A 370 30.83 2.15 -59.06
C SER A 370 29.33 1.97 -59.21
N GLU A 371 28.75 2.51 -60.29
CA GLU A 371 27.31 2.42 -60.56
C GLU A 371 26.86 0.97 -60.74
N PHE A 372 27.67 0.12 -61.39
CA PHE A 372 27.41 -1.31 -61.50
C PHE A 372 27.36 -2.00 -60.14
N ARG A 373 28.32 -1.71 -59.25
CA ARG A 373 28.35 -2.26 -57.88
C ARG A 373 27.13 -1.83 -57.07
N ASP A 374 26.77 -0.55 -57.13
CA ASP A 374 25.59 -0.01 -56.43
C ASP A 374 24.28 -0.65 -56.95
N ARG A 375 24.22 -0.93 -58.24
CA ARG A 375 23.07 -1.59 -58.88
C ARG A 375 22.96 -3.06 -58.46
N VAL A 376 24.07 -3.80 -58.44
CA VAL A 376 24.12 -5.20 -57.94
C VAL A 376 23.75 -5.26 -56.46
N GLU A 377 24.21 -4.30 -55.65
CA GLU A 377 23.85 -4.22 -54.24
C GLU A 377 22.36 -3.91 -54.05
N SER A 378 21.79 -3.01 -54.87
CA SER A 378 20.34 -2.75 -54.89
C SER A 378 19.55 -4.02 -55.22
N ILE A 379 20.02 -4.84 -56.17
CA ILE A 379 19.40 -6.13 -56.47
C ILE A 379 19.44 -7.07 -55.27
N ARG A 380 20.58 -7.18 -54.58
CA ARG A 380 20.70 -8.04 -53.37
C ARG A 380 19.74 -7.62 -52.26
N ARG A 381 19.49 -6.31 -52.12
CA ARG A 381 18.52 -5.75 -51.16
C ARG A 381 17.07 -6.09 -51.46
N LEU A 382 16.73 -6.63 -52.64
CA LEU A 382 15.38 -7.11 -52.95
C LEU A 382 15.05 -8.46 -52.30
N ARG A 383 16.06 -9.20 -51.81
CA ARG A 383 15.89 -10.53 -51.22
C ARG A 383 14.76 -10.64 -50.17
N PRO A 384 14.52 -9.66 -49.28
CA PRO A 384 13.42 -9.71 -48.31
C PRO A 384 12.03 -9.88 -48.94
N LEU A 385 11.81 -9.43 -50.19
CA LEU A 385 10.53 -9.60 -50.89
C LEU A 385 10.17 -11.06 -51.12
N LEU A 386 11.17 -11.97 -51.16
CA LEU A 386 10.94 -13.41 -51.30
C LEU A 386 10.26 -14.02 -50.07
N ALA A 387 10.45 -13.41 -48.89
CA ALA A 387 9.84 -13.85 -47.64
C ALA A 387 8.41 -13.29 -47.45
N MET A 388 7.95 -12.39 -48.32
CA MET A 388 6.65 -11.72 -48.25
C MET A 388 5.59 -12.39 -49.15
N TYR A 389 5.65 -13.71 -49.25
CA TYR A 389 4.70 -14.50 -50.03
C TYR A 389 3.27 -14.37 -49.46
N GLY A 390 2.27 -14.24 -50.33
CA GLY A 390 0.86 -14.07 -49.96
C GLY A 390 0.43 -12.62 -49.72
N CYS A 391 1.31 -11.64 -49.96
CA CYS A 391 1.01 -10.22 -49.81
C CYS A 391 0.43 -9.55 -51.08
N GLY A 392 0.00 -10.34 -52.07
CA GLY A 392 -0.70 -9.85 -53.26
C GLY A 392 0.20 -9.34 -54.39
N PHE A 393 1.49 -9.68 -54.37
CA PHE A 393 2.45 -9.45 -55.46
C PHE A 393 3.21 -10.72 -55.85
N ASP A 394 2.63 -11.90 -55.61
CA ASP A 394 3.30 -13.20 -55.78
C ASP A 394 3.83 -13.45 -57.21
N VAL A 395 3.22 -12.80 -58.21
CA VAL A 395 3.65 -12.81 -59.61
C VAL A 395 5.06 -12.22 -59.79
N LEU A 396 5.46 -11.28 -58.92
CA LEU A 396 6.77 -10.61 -58.93
C LEU A 396 7.88 -11.48 -58.30
N ILE A 397 7.52 -12.40 -57.40
CA ILE A 397 8.48 -13.18 -56.59
C ILE A 397 9.44 -14.02 -57.46
N PRO A 398 8.98 -14.78 -58.49
CA PRO A 398 9.89 -15.53 -59.35
C PRO A 398 10.87 -14.65 -60.15
N ALA A 399 10.45 -13.43 -60.51
CA ALA A 399 11.32 -12.47 -61.20
C ALA A 399 12.42 -11.93 -60.27
N VAL A 400 12.06 -11.61 -59.02
CA VAL A 400 13.02 -11.21 -57.98
C VAL A 400 13.98 -12.35 -57.65
N GLU A 401 13.48 -13.58 -57.51
CA GLU A 401 14.30 -14.75 -57.18
C GLU A 401 15.34 -15.04 -58.26
N ARG A 402 14.92 -15.01 -59.54
CA ARG A 402 15.81 -15.17 -60.68
C ARG A 402 16.88 -14.08 -60.72
N LEU A 403 16.49 -12.81 -60.55
CA LEU A 403 17.43 -11.69 -60.60
C LEU A 403 18.44 -11.73 -59.44
N VAL A 404 18.00 -12.01 -58.21
CA VAL A 404 18.89 -12.16 -57.04
C VAL A 404 19.80 -13.38 -57.19
N GLY A 405 19.33 -14.45 -57.81
CA GLY A 405 20.12 -15.65 -58.11
C GLY A 405 21.26 -15.37 -59.08
N GLU A 406 20.95 -14.77 -60.23
CA GLU A 406 21.91 -14.41 -61.29
C GLU A 406 22.92 -13.34 -60.82
N ALA A 407 22.50 -12.42 -59.94
CA ALA A 407 23.37 -11.35 -59.43
C ALA A 407 24.47 -11.83 -58.45
N LYS A 408 24.47 -13.11 -58.03
CA LYS A 408 25.51 -13.66 -57.13
C LYS A 408 26.89 -13.72 -57.79
N THR A 409 26.93 -13.98 -59.10
CA THR A 409 28.16 -14.15 -59.89
C THR A 409 28.35 -13.01 -60.88
N ALA A 410 27.72 -11.86 -60.65
CA ALA A 410 27.77 -10.72 -61.57
C ALA A 410 29.19 -10.13 -61.65
N ASP A 411 29.73 -10.06 -62.86
CA ASP A 411 30.98 -9.38 -63.20
C ASP A 411 30.69 -8.36 -64.31
N ILE A 412 31.22 -7.13 -64.16
CA ILE A 412 31.05 -6.06 -65.15
C ILE A 412 31.71 -6.39 -66.49
N SER A 413 32.75 -7.22 -66.47
CA SER A 413 33.46 -7.65 -67.68
C SER A 413 32.71 -8.73 -68.48
N ALA A 414 31.74 -9.41 -67.85
CA ALA A 414 31.00 -10.52 -68.44
C ALA A 414 29.57 -10.59 -67.88
N VAL A 415 28.76 -9.57 -68.16
CA VAL A 415 27.33 -9.59 -67.80
C VAL A 415 26.60 -10.63 -68.66
N SER A 416 25.99 -11.64 -68.02
CA SER A 416 25.24 -12.67 -68.74
C SER A 416 23.95 -12.12 -69.35
N ASP A 417 23.55 -12.63 -70.53
CA ASP A 417 22.26 -12.28 -71.14
C ASP A 417 21.09 -12.67 -70.21
N GLY A 418 21.26 -13.72 -69.40
CA GLY A 418 20.29 -14.13 -68.37
C GLY A 418 20.08 -13.08 -67.27
N LEU A 419 21.16 -12.47 -66.76
CA LEU A 419 21.12 -11.41 -65.76
C LEU A 419 20.45 -10.14 -66.32
N SER A 420 20.81 -9.74 -67.54
CA SER A 420 20.21 -8.59 -68.21
C SER A 420 18.72 -8.80 -68.49
N ALA A 421 18.33 -9.99 -68.96
CA ALA A 421 16.93 -10.32 -69.23
C ALA A 421 16.11 -10.38 -67.92
N ALA A 422 16.68 -10.92 -66.84
CA ALA A 422 16.04 -10.95 -65.53
C ALA A 422 15.83 -9.54 -64.95
N GLU A 423 16.80 -8.63 -65.12
CA GLU A 423 16.68 -7.24 -64.67
C GLU A 423 15.57 -6.53 -65.45
N GLN A 424 15.56 -6.65 -66.77
CA GLN A 424 14.58 -5.99 -67.63
C GLN A 424 13.15 -6.52 -67.42
N ALA A 425 13.01 -7.83 -67.16
CA ALA A 425 11.74 -8.43 -66.79
C ALA A 425 11.22 -7.90 -65.44
N LEU A 426 12.10 -7.67 -64.46
CA LEU A 426 11.71 -7.08 -63.19
C LEU A 426 11.34 -5.61 -63.34
N VAL A 427 12.18 -4.80 -64.01
CA VAL A 427 11.96 -3.36 -64.20
C VAL A 427 10.67 -3.07 -64.98
N SER A 428 10.32 -3.91 -65.96
CA SER A 428 9.07 -3.76 -66.72
C SER A 428 7.80 -4.15 -65.95
N SER A 429 7.90 -5.12 -65.04
CA SER A 429 6.75 -5.64 -64.29
C SER A 429 6.55 -4.98 -62.90
N ALA A 430 7.63 -4.51 -62.26
CA ALA A 430 7.61 -3.94 -60.92
C ALA A 430 6.69 -2.70 -60.73
N PRO A 431 6.54 -1.76 -61.70
CA PRO A 431 5.64 -0.62 -61.53
C PRO A 431 4.18 -1.01 -61.27
N ALA A 432 3.71 -2.10 -61.90
CA ALA A 432 2.35 -2.60 -61.72
C ALA A 432 2.07 -3.13 -60.30
N TRP A 433 3.13 -3.54 -59.58
CA TRP A 433 3.04 -4.14 -58.25
C TRP A 433 3.61 -3.25 -57.14
N SER A 434 4.22 -2.11 -57.47
CA SER A 434 4.87 -1.21 -56.50
C SER A 434 3.92 -0.77 -55.38
N ALA A 435 2.66 -0.47 -55.69
CA ALA A 435 1.65 -0.13 -54.69
C ALA A 435 1.35 -1.29 -53.72
N LYS A 436 1.33 -2.53 -54.21
CA LYS A 436 1.11 -3.73 -53.38
C LYS A 436 2.31 -4.06 -52.51
N VAL A 437 3.53 -3.86 -53.02
CA VAL A 437 4.75 -3.97 -52.22
C VAL A 437 4.78 -2.91 -51.11
N ASP A 438 4.37 -1.67 -51.41
CA ASP A 438 4.28 -0.60 -50.39
C ASP A 438 3.21 -0.90 -49.34
N GLU A 439 2.04 -1.41 -49.74
CA GLU A 439 0.97 -1.83 -48.81
C GLU A 439 1.47 -2.90 -47.85
N ALA A 440 2.18 -3.91 -48.35
CA ALA A 440 2.76 -4.97 -47.54
C ALA A 440 3.86 -4.45 -46.58
N ARG A 441 4.73 -3.55 -47.06
CA ARG A 441 5.73 -2.85 -46.22
C ARG A 441 5.04 -2.07 -45.09
N GLN A 442 4.03 -1.28 -45.42
CA GLN A 442 3.29 -0.48 -44.45
C GLN A 442 2.59 -1.36 -43.41
N ALA A 443 2.04 -2.52 -43.79
CA ALA A 443 1.44 -3.46 -42.86
C ALA A 443 2.46 -4.02 -41.85
N ILE A 444 3.67 -4.39 -42.29
CA ILE A 444 4.76 -4.84 -41.40
C ILE A 444 5.18 -3.71 -40.45
N MET A 445 5.36 -2.49 -40.97
CA MET A 445 5.71 -1.32 -40.15
C MET A 445 4.62 -0.97 -39.13
N ALA A 446 3.34 -1.09 -39.50
CA ALA A 446 2.21 -0.86 -38.62
C ALA A 446 2.18 -1.88 -37.48
N GLU A 447 2.44 -3.15 -37.76
CA GLU A 447 2.50 -4.18 -36.73
C GLU A 447 3.70 -3.99 -35.78
N ALA A 448 4.88 -3.67 -36.32
CA ALA A 448 6.04 -3.30 -35.48
C ALA A 448 5.75 -2.09 -34.59
N SER A 449 5.06 -1.08 -35.12
CA SER A 449 4.63 0.10 -34.36
C SER A 449 3.60 -0.24 -33.28
N ARG A 450 2.66 -1.16 -33.57
CA ARG A 450 1.68 -1.66 -32.62
C ARG A 450 2.33 -2.42 -31.48
N LEU A 451 3.26 -3.35 -31.77
CA LEU A 451 4.02 -4.07 -30.75
C LEU A 451 4.84 -3.11 -29.87
N ARG A 452 5.48 -2.11 -30.48
CA ARG A 452 6.21 -1.06 -29.75
C ARG A 452 5.30 -0.28 -28.80
N ALA A 453 4.10 0.11 -29.25
CA ALA A 453 3.13 0.81 -28.42
C ALA A 453 2.62 -0.07 -27.26
N GLN A 454 2.35 -1.36 -27.51
CA GLN A 454 1.94 -2.32 -26.48
C GLN A 454 3.03 -2.50 -25.41
N ARG A 455 4.28 -2.70 -25.82
CA ARG A 455 5.42 -2.81 -24.90
C ARG A 455 5.61 -1.52 -24.10
N GLY A 456 5.54 -0.36 -24.76
CA GLY A 456 5.64 0.94 -24.09
C GLY A 456 4.58 1.12 -22.99
N ALA A 457 3.32 0.77 -23.29
CA ALA A 457 2.24 0.84 -22.32
C ALA A 457 2.43 -0.12 -21.12
N LEU A 458 3.00 -1.31 -21.33
CA LEU A 458 3.32 -2.23 -20.22
C LEU A 458 4.48 -1.70 -19.35
N LEU A 459 5.56 -1.22 -19.98
CA LEU A 459 6.70 -0.65 -19.25
C LEU A 459 6.31 0.56 -18.43
N GLU A 460 5.48 1.46 -18.99
CA GLU A 460 4.97 2.60 -18.26
C GLU A 460 4.14 2.18 -17.03
N ARG A 461 3.30 1.14 -17.16
CA ARG A 461 2.55 0.57 -16.02
C ARG A 461 3.46 0.00 -14.94
N ILE A 462 4.52 -0.70 -15.32
CA ILE A 462 5.52 -1.26 -14.38
C ILE A 462 6.23 -0.11 -13.65
N GLN A 463 6.70 0.91 -14.39
CA GLN A 463 7.39 2.07 -13.82
C GLN A 463 6.51 2.87 -12.85
N GLN A 464 5.22 3.06 -13.19
CA GLN A 464 4.27 3.74 -12.31
C GLN A 464 4.00 2.97 -11.01
N HIS A 465 4.13 1.64 -11.02
CA HIS A 465 4.04 0.80 -9.83
C HIS A 465 5.26 0.98 -8.93
N ASP A 466 6.47 0.96 -9.50
CA ASP A 466 7.71 1.11 -8.75
C ASP A 466 7.86 2.50 -8.10
N THR A 467 7.30 3.52 -8.75
CA THR A 467 7.26 4.91 -8.23
C THR A 467 6.12 5.15 -7.22
N GLY A 468 5.32 4.13 -6.90
CA GLY A 468 4.20 4.21 -5.96
C GLY A 468 2.98 4.99 -6.46
N GLY A 469 2.93 5.31 -7.76
CA GLY A 469 1.89 6.12 -8.37
C GLY A 469 0.64 5.31 -8.74
N ALA A 470 0.80 4.33 -9.65
CA ALA A 470 -0.29 3.53 -10.20
C ALA A 470 -0.02 2.04 -9.98
N ARG A 471 -1.00 1.29 -9.50
CA ARG A 471 -0.78 -0.11 -9.12
C ARG A 471 -1.00 -1.02 -10.32
N ALA A 472 0.10 -1.53 -10.88
CA ALA A 472 0.12 -2.35 -12.10
C ALA A 472 -0.83 -3.58 -12.07
N HIS A 473 -1.07 -4.16 -10.90
CA HIS A 473 -1.96 -5.32 -10.70
C HIS A 473 -3.46 -5.00 -10.75
N LEU A 474 -3.86 -3.73 -10.66
CA LEU A 474 -5.26 -3.32 -10.74
C LEU A 474 -5.76 -3.26 -12.18
N GLU A 475 -7.08 -3.41 -12.37
CA GLU A 475 -7.70 -3.15 -13.68
C GLU A 475 -7.50 -1.69 -14.12
N PRO A 476 -7.35 -1.41 -15.44
CA PRO A 476 -7.15 -0.06 -15.95
C PRO A 476 -8.28 0.93 -15.59
N ASP A 477 -9.53 0.48 -15.56
CA ASP A 477 -10.68 1.32 -15.15
C ASP A 477 -10.58 1.69 -13.66
N THR A 478 -10.14 0.74 -12.83
CA THR A 478 -10.01 0.90 -11.38
C THR A 478 -8.87 1.84 -11.04
N GLU A 479 -7.71 1.67 -11.69
CA GLU A 479 -6.59 2.57 -11.48
C GLU A 479 -6.91 4.01 -11.94
N ARG A 480 -7.60 4.17 -13.07
CA ARG A 480 -8.07 5.50 -13.52
C ARG A 480 -8.98 6.16 -12.50
N LEU A 481 -9.91 5.41 -11.91
CA LEU A 481 -10.75 5.93 -10.82
C LEU A 481 -9.89 6.33 -9.61
N CYS A 482 -8.98 5.46 -9.17
CA CYS A 482 -8.07 5.75 -8.06
C CYS A 482 -7.24 7.01 -8.32
N GLN A 483 -6.67 7.17 -9.50
CA GLN A 483 -5.90 8.35 -9.89
C GLN A 483 -6.75 9.63 -9.80
N ARG A 484 -7.99 9.60 -10.33
CA ARG A 484 -8.89 10.76 -10.31
C ARG A 484 -9.35 11.12 -8.89
N LEU A 485 -9.52 10.12 -8.03
CA LEU A 485 -9.80 10.33 -6.61
C LEU A 485 -8.60 10.93 -5.87
N ARG A 486 -7.38 10.44 -6.12
CA ARG A 486 -6.13 10.98 -5.55
C ARG A 486 -5.90 12.44 -5.96
N GLN A 487 -6.16 12.79 -7.22
CA GLN A 487 -6.07 14.17 -7.72
C GLN A 487 -7.02 15.14 -7.00
N LYS A 488 -8.11 14.64 -6.42
CA LYS A 488 -9.06 15.41 -5.62
C LYS A 488 -8.76 15.37 -4.11
N GLY A 489 -7.57 14.90 -3.72
CA GLY A 489 -7.12 14.85 -2.33
C GLY A 489 -7.71 13.69 -1.52
N MET A 490 -8.30 12.68 -2.16
CA MET A 490 -8.85 11.51 -1.47
C MET A 490 -7.82 10.36 -1.41
N ALA A 491 -7.97 9.47 -0.43
CA ALA A 491 -7.14 8.27 -0.29
C ALA A 491 -7.96 7.00 -0.67
N PRO A 492 -8.03 6.63 -1.96
CA PRO A 492 -8.72 5.41 -2.37
C PRO A 492 -7.94 4.16 -1.95
N ARG A 493 -8.66 3.16 -1.44
CA ARG A 493 -8.13 1.85 -1.03
C ARG A 493 -8.86 0.75 -1.81
N VAL A 494 -8.18 -0.30 -2.26
CA VAL A 494 -8.79 -1.35 -3.10
C VAL A 494 -8.84 -2.70 -2.39
N LEU A 495 -9.94 -3.44 -2.54
CA LEU A 495 -10.19 -4.65 -1.74
C LEU A 495 -9.03 -5.67 -1.76
N CYS A 496 -8.48 -5.99 -2.94
CA CYS A 496 -7.41 -6.98 -3.11
C CYS A 496 -6.09 -6.62 -2.39
N GLU A 497 -5.94 -5.37 -1.97
CA GLU A 497 -4.80 -4.87 -1.20
C GLU A 497 -5.05 -4.91 0.31
N LEU A 498 -6.32 -4.91 0.71
CA LEU A 498 -6.75 -4.85 2.11
C LEU A 498 -6.91 -6.25 2.72
N ILE A 499 -6.98 -7.29 1.89
CA ILE A 499 -7.27 -8.65 2.33
C ILE A 499 -6.17 -9.63 1.90
N GLU A 500 -5.91 -10.62 2.74
CA GLU A 500 -5.04 -11.76 2.44
C GLU A 500 -5.82 -13.06 2.62
N VAL A 501 -5.59 -14.06 1.76
CA VAL A 501 -6.20 -15.39 1.93
C VAL A 501 -5.38 -16.19 2.95
N ALA A 502 -6.02 -16.61 4.03
CA ALA A 502 -5.40 -17.34 5.14
C ALA A 502 -4.96 -18.76 4.75
N ASP A 503 -5.73 -19.41 3.87
CA ASP A 503 -5.49 -20.75 3.35
C ASP A 503 -5.27 -20.68 1.83
N PRO A 504 -4.04 -20.92 1.33
CA PRO A 504 -3.70 -20.83 -0.09
C PRO A 504 -4.55 -21.72 -1.00
N GLU A 505 -5.08 -22.84 -0.52
CA GLU A 505 -5.89 -23.76 -1.34
C GLU A 505 -7.21 -23.12 -1.78
N TRP A 506 -7.71 -22.14 -1.02
CA TRP A 506 -8.92 -21.39 -1.35
C TRP A 506 -8.67 -20.19 -2.25
N ALA A 507 -7.41 -19.83 -2.56
CA ALA A 507 -7.09 -18.60 -3.27
C ALA A 507 -7.77 -18.51 -4.65
N GLY A 508 -7.72 -19.58 -5.45
CA GLY A 508 -8.35 -19.62 -6.77
C GLY A 508 -9.87 -19.48 -6.72
N ALA A 509 -10.52 -20.23 -5.83
CA ALA A 509 -11.96 -20.14 -5.62
C ALA A 509 -12.39 -18.77 -5.06
N ALA A 510 -11.58 -18.19 -4.16
CA ALA A 510 -11.84 -16.88 -3.56
C ALA A 510 -11.76 -15.75 -4.59
N GLU A 511 -10.71 -15.73 -5.40
CA GLU A 511 -10.52 -14.81 -6.53
C GLU A 511 -11.67 -14.91 -7.53
N ALA A 512 -12.04 -16.14 -7.89
CA ALA A 512 -13.07 -16.37 -8.89
C ALA A 512 -14.48 -16.01 -8.40
N LEU A 513 -14.78 -16.20 -7.11
CA LEU A 513 -16.06 -15.80 -6.52
C LEU A 513 -16.16 -14.28 -6.32
N LEU A 514 -15.09 -13.65 -5.84
CA LEU A 514 -15.04 -12.19 -5.72
C LEU A 514 -15.14 -11.54 -7.10
N GLY A 515 -14.53 -12.12 -8.13
CA GLY A 515 -14.68 -11.71 -9.52
C GLY A 515 -14.29 -10.25 -9.71
N ARG A 516 -15.27 -9.36 -9.96
CA ARG A 516 -15.01 -7.92 -10.10
C ARG A 516 -14.88 -7.20 -8.76
N ASP A 517 -15.43 -7.76 -7.70
CA ASP A 517 -15.45 -7.14 -6.38
C ASP A 517 -14.07 -7.13 -5.71
N ARG A 518 -13.12 -7.93 -6.20
CA ARG A 518 -11.71 -7.87 -5.78
C ARG A 518 -11.05 -6.51 -6.06
N ASP A 519 -11.56 -5.76 -7.05
CA ASP A 519 -11.10 -4.41 -7.39
C ASP A 519 -12.08 -3.34 -6.88
N ALA A 520 -12.91 -3.67 -5.87
CA ALA A 520 -13.82 -2.70 -5.27
C ALA A 520 -13.03 -1.59 -4.54
N VAL A 521 -13.39 -0.34 -4.83
CA VAL A 521 -12.72 0.85 -4.33
C VAL A 521 -13.45 1.41 -3.12
N PHE A 522 -12.70 1.66 -2.06
CA PHE A 522 -13.12 2.24 -0.79
C PHE A 522 -12.57 3.66 -0.68
N VAL A 523 -13.41 4.58 -0.19
CA VAL A 523 -13.04 5.96 0.09
C VAL A 523 -13.67 6.33 1.43
N ASP A 524 -12.96 7.08 2.27
CA ASP A 524 -13.42 7.44 3.61
C ASP A 524 -14.82 8.05 3.62
N ARG A 525 -15.59 7.77 4.68
CA ARG A 525 -16.99 8.17 4.85
C ARG A 525 -17.27 9.66 4.56
N PRO A 526 -16.43 10.62 4.98
CA PRO A 526 -16.64 12.04 4.67
C PRO A 526 -16.57 12.37 3.17
N HIS A 527 -15.79 11.61 2.40
CA HIS A 527 -15.53 11.87 0.98
C HIS A 527 -16.46 11.08 0.04
N ILE A 528 -17.33 10.21 0.55
CA ILE A 528 -18.15 9.31 -0.28
C ILE A 528 -19.08 10.06 -1.24
N GLY A 529 -19.61 11.21 -0.83
CA GLY A 529 -20.48 12.04 -1.68
C GLY A 529 -19.72 12.58 -2.90
N ALA A 530 -18.53 13.13 -2.66
CA ALA A 530 -17.67 13.65 -3.72
C ALA A 530 -17.14 12.53 -4.63
N ALA A 531 -16.73 11.38 -4.06
CA ALA A 531 -16.32 10.21 -4.83
C ALA A 531 -17.46 9.68 -5.73
N THR A 532 -18.71 9.69 -5.25
CA THR A 532 -19.89 9.29 -6.03
C THR A 532 -20.14 10.24 -7.20
N ALA A 533 -19.93 11.54 -7.03
CA ALA A 533 -20.05 12.52 -8.12
C ALA A 533 -19.01 12.23 -9.22
N ILE A 534 -17.74 12.02 -8.85
CA ILE A 534 -16.66 11.67 -9.79
C ILE A 534 -16.98 10.37 -10.53
N PHE A 535 -17.44 9.34 -9.81
CA PHE A 535 -17.80 8.06 -10.39
C PHE A 535 -18.98 8.18 -11.38
N LYS A 536 -19.95 9.06 -11.08
CA LYS A 536 -21.09 9.36 -11.97
C LYS A 536 -20.67 10.11 -13.23
N GLU A 537 -19.76 11.08 -13.12
CA GLU A 537 -19.23 11.84 -14.26
C GLU A 537 -18.49 10.92 -15.24
N GLY A 538 -17.62 10.05 -14.74
CA GLY A 538 -16.83 9.11 -15.55
C GLY A 538 -17.56 7.82 -15.91
N ARG A 539 -18.88 7.84 -16.12
CA ARG A 539 -19.71 6.64 -16.38
C ARG A 539 -19.18 5.74 -17.51
N ARG A 540 -18.49 6.31 -18.51
CA ARG A 540 -17.88 5.54 -19.61
C ARG A 540 -16.49 5.03 -19.28
N GLU A 541 -15.75 5.75 -18.45
CA GLU A 541 -14.36 5.50 -18.07
C GLU A 541 -14.24 4.43 -16.97
N PHE A 542 -15.22 4.35 -16.06
CA PHE A 542 -15.19 3.49 -14.87
C PHE A 542 -16.18 2.31 -14.93
N ARG A 543 -16.59 1.88 -16.13
CA ARG A 543 -17.69 0.91 -16.32
C ARG A 543 -17.44 -0.44 -15.65
N ARG A 544 -16.18 -0.85 -15.52
CA ARG A 544 -15.80 -2.16 -14.96
C ARG A 544 -15.41 -2.09 -13.48
N THR A 545 -15.46 -0.91 -12.86
CA THR A 545 -15.06 -0.68 -11.48
C THR A 545 -16.26 -0.55 -10.56
N SER A 546 -16.08 -0.89 -9.28
CA SER A 546 -17.10 -0.73 -8.25
C SER A 546 -16.63 0.26 -7.19
N LEU A 547 -17.47 1.25 -6.85
CA LEU A 547 -17.25 2.16 -5.72
C LEU A 547 -18.13 1.72 -4.54
N VAL A 548 -17.51 1.39 -3.40
CA VAL A 548 -18.23 0.92 -2.22
C VAL A 548 -18.90 2.07 -1.49
N SER A 549 -20.22 1.99 -1.31
CA SER A 549 -21.01 2.98 -0.58
C SER A 549 -20.87 2.81 0.94
N LEU A 550 -19.78 3.31 1.53
CA LEU A 550 -19.53 3.16 2.98
C LEU A 550 -20.58 3.81 3.88
N ASN A 551 -21.30 4.82 3.41
CA ASN A 551 -22.44 5.41 4.12
C ASN A 551 -23.62 4.44 4.31
N LYS A 552 -23.73 3.40 3.48
CA LYS A 552 -24.76 2.34 3.59
C LYS A 552 -24.26 1.09 4.29
N LEU A 553 -22.99 1.08 4.73
CA LEU A 553 -22.34 -0.07 5.33
C LEU A 553 -22.12 0.18 6.82
N GLU A 554 -22.88 -0.54 7.65
CA GLU A 554 -22.62 -0.60 9.09
C GLU A 554 -21.33 -1.39 9.34
N GLN A 555 -20.53 -0.91 10.30
CA GLN A 555 -19.29 -1.59 10.66
C GLN A 555 -19.60 -2.90 11.38
N PHE A 556 -19.24 -4.01 10.75
CA PHE A 556 -19.35 -5.33 11.34
C PHE A 556 -18.20 -5.53 12.34
N ARG A 557 -18.52 -5.79 13.61
CA ARG A 557 -17.54 -5.96 14.70
C ARG A 557 -17.38 -7.41 15.15
N ALA A 558 -18.30 -8.30 14.77
CA ALA A 558 -18.19 -9.71 15.11
C ALA A 558 -17.18 -10.42 14.18
N LYS A 559 -16.62 -11.54 14.64
CA LYS A 559 -15.75 -12.36 13.80
C LYS A 559 -16.58 -13.18 12.82
N PRO A 560 -16.07 -13.47 11.61
CA PRO A 560 -16.71 -14.41 10.69
C PRO A 560 -16.97 -15.77 11.34
N ASP A 561 -18.13 -16.34 11.06
CA ASP A 561 -18.47 -17.70 11.50
C ASP A 561 -17.55 -18.72 10.82
N ARG A 562 -17.08 -19.70 11.58
CA ARG A 562 -16.20 -20.76 11.04
C ARG A 562 -16.93 -21.54 9.94
N GLY A 563 -16.25 -21.79 8.82
CA GLY A 563 -16.81 -22.51 7.69
C GLY A 563 -17.62 -21.64 6.72
N THR A 564 -17.58 -20.32 6.86
CA THR A 564 -18.15 -19.37 5.90
C THR A 564 -17.05 -18.73 5.05
N PHE A 565 -17.40 -18.26 3.86
CA PHE A 565 -16.46 -17.64 2.92
C PHE A 565 -15.65 -16.49 3.53
N PRO A 566 -16.21 -15.57 4.33
CA PRO A 566 -15.41 -14.51 4.95
C PRO A 566 -14.34 -15.01 5.93
N SER A 567 -14.47 -16.23 6.47
CA SER A 567 -13.51 -16.79 7.42
C SER A 567 -12.15 -17.15 6.80
N ILE A 568 -12.05 -17.20 5.46
CA ILE A 568 -10.78 -17.46 4.75
C ILE A 568 -9.91 -16.21 4.60
N PHE A 569 -10.43 -15.00 4.87
CA PHE A 569 -9.68 -13.75 4.69
C PHE A 569 -9.12 -13.23 6.02
N ARG A 570 -7.91 -12.67 5.96
CA ARG A 570 -7.30 -11.85 7.01
C ARG A 570 -7.27 -10.41 6.55
N THR A 571 -7.74 -9.50 7.39
CA THR A 571 -7.73 -8.06 7.11
C THR A 571 -7.72 -7.29 8.41
N ASP A 572 -6.97 -6.20 8.46
CA ASP A 572 -6.98 -5.22 9.55
C ASP A 572 -7.98 -4.08 9.26
N ASP A 573 -8.60 -4.08 8.08
CA ASP A 573 -9.53 -3.05 7.63
C ASP A 573 -10.98 -3.42 7.98
N PRO A 574 -11.65 -2.66 8.87
CA PRO A 574 -13.01 -2.97 9.29
C PRO A 574 -14.04 -2.77 8.17
N ASP A 575 -13.82 -1.84 7.24
CA ASP A 575 -14.75 -1.58 6.13
C ASP A 575 -14.64 -2.69 5.05
N ALA A 576 -13.43 -3.18 4.78
CA ALA A 576 -13.20 -4.33 3.89
C ALA A 576 -13.87 -5.60 4.43
N LEU A 577 -13.69 -5.90 5.72
CA LEU A 577 -14.35 -7.03 6.37
C LEU A 577 -15.88 -6.89 6.31
N SER A 578 -16.39 -5.69 6.60
CA SER A 578 -17.84 -5.41 6.56
C SER A 578 -18.42 -5.62 5.16
N PHE A 579 -17.70 -5.22 4.12
CA PHE A 579 -18.10 -5.41 2.73
C PHE A 579 -18.19 -6.90 2.37
N ILE A 580 -17.17 -7.68 2.73
CA ILE A 580 -17.15 -9.13 2.49
C ILE A 580 -18.26 -9.82 3.28
N MET A 581 -18.44 -9.49 4.57
CA MET A 581 -19.50 -10.04 5.41
C MET A 581 -20.89 -9.74 4.84
N ARG A 582 -21.14 -8.50 4.39
CA ARG A 582 -22.45 -8.10 3.85
C ARG A 582 -22.81 -8.84 2.56
N ARG A 583 -21.84 -9.11 1.70
CA ARG A 583 -22.08 -9.65 0.35
C ARG A 583 -21.92 -11.17 0.26
N TYR A 584 -21.02 -11.74 1.07
CA TYR A 584 -20.64 -13.14 1.03
C TYR A 584 -20.78 -13.87 2.37
N GLY A 585 -21.30 -13.23 3.42
CA GLY A 585 -21.48 -13.86 4.74
C GLY A 585 -22.36 -15.12 4.74
N SER A 586 -23.28 -15.24 3.79
CA SER A 586 -24.13 -16.42 3.63
C SER A 586 -23.50 -17.57 2.86
N VAL A 587 -22.30 -17.38 2.28
CA VAL A 587 -21.64 -18.41 1.46
C VAL A 587 -20.88 -19.36 2.36
N ARG A 588 -21.21 -20.65 2.30
CA ARG A 588 -20.53 -21.71 3.05
C ARG A 588 -19.34 -22.26 2.28
N LEU A 589 -18.29 -22.65 3.00
CA LEU A 589 -17.18 -23.43 2.44
C LEU A 589 -17.58 -24.90 2.47
N ALA A 590 -17.48 -25.58 1.34
CA ALA A 590 -17.74 -27.00 1.22
C ALA A 590 -16.47 -27.73 0.78
N GLU A 591 -16.04 -28.71 1.56
CA GLU A 591 -14.91 -29.59 1.20
C GLU A 591 -15.39 -30.85 0.50
N THR A 592 -16.63 -31.28 0.75
CA THR A 592 -17.24 -32.46 0.14
C THR A 592 -18.50 -32.09 -0.64
N LEU A 593 -18.86 -32.94 -1.61
CA LEU A 593 -20.06 -32.75 -2.41
C LEU A 593 -21.34 -32.80 -1.55
N GLU A 594 -21.36 -33.58 -0.48
CA GLU A 594 -22.46 -33.61 0.48
C GLU A 594 -22.64 -32.28 1.21
N GLN A 595 -21.53 -31.64 1.63
CA GLN A 595 -21.58 -30.31 2.26
C GLN A 595 -22.03 -29.24 1.26
N PHE A 596 -21.62 -29.37 0.00
CA PHE A 596 -21.99 -28.47 -1.09
C PHE A 596 -23.50 -28.55 -1.40
N ASN A 597 -24.07 -29.76 -1.44
CA ASN A 597 -25.49 -30.00 -1.76
C ASN A 597 -26.48 -29.53 -0.67
N LYS A 598 -26.01 -29.10 0.51
CA LYS A 598 -26.90 -28.52 1.53
C LYS A 598 -27.56 -27.23 1.00
N PRO A 599 -28.77 -26.87 1.47
CA PRO A 599 -29.45 -25.65 1.03
C PRO A 599 -28.62 -24.37 1.26
N GLY A 600 -28.84 -23.37 0.41
CA GLY A 600 -28.17 -22.08 0.46
C GLY A 600 -26.89 -22.00 -0.38
N ARG A 601 -26.15 -20.90 -0.25
CA ARG A 601 -24.97 -20.60 -1.06
C ARG A 601 -23.74 -21.38 -0.57
N ALA A 602 -22.97 -21.97 -1.47
CA ALA A 602 -21.76 -22.72 -1.12
C ALA A 602 -20.69 -22.63 -2.21
N ILE A 603 -19.42 -22.75 -1.82
CA ILE A 603 -18.28 -22.82 -2.74
C ILE A 603 -17.31 -23.94 -2.35
N MET A 604 -16.74 -24.60 -3.36
CA MET A 604 -15.68 -25.59 -3.24
C MET A 604 -14.32 -25.05 -3.72
N LYS A 605 -13.23 -25.72 -3.33
CA LYS A 605 -11.84 -25.31 -3.64
C LYS A 605 -11.52 -25.30 -5.15
N ASP A 606 -12.18 -26.18 -5.91
CA ASP A 606 -12.08 -26.27 -7.36
C ASP A 606 -12.82 -25.14 -8.10
N GLY A 607 -13.50 -24.26 -7.37
CA GLY A 607 -14.26 -23.14 -7.92
C GLY A 607 -15.70 -23.49 -8.31
N LEU A 608 -16.20 -24.69 -7.97
CA LEU A 608 -17.63 -24.98 -8.11
C LEU A 608 -18.43 -24.15 -7.09
N TYR A 609 -19.37 -23.35 -7.59
CA TYR A 609 -20.14 -22.38 -6.80
C TYR A 609 -21.64 -22.59 -6.98
N ASP A 610 -22.38 -22.69 -5.88
CA ASP A 610 -23.84 -22.68 -5.82
C ASP A 610 -24.32 -21.34 -5.26
N ASP A 611 -25.12 -20.60 -6.05
CA ASP A 611 -25.73 -19.34 -5.60
C ASP A 611 -27.04 -19.55 -4.81
N GLY A 612 -27.34 -20.80 -4.44
CA GLY A 612 -28.57 -21.22 -3.75
C GLY A 612 -29.68 -21.66 -4.70
N LEU A 613 -29.44 -21.62 -6.02
CA LEU A 613 -30.38 -22.03 -7.06
C LEU A 613 -29.65 -22.49 -8.34
N VAL A 614 -28.58 -21.80 -8.72
CA VAL A 614 -27.80 -22.08 -9.93
C VAL A 614 -26.37 -22.42 -9.57
N ARG A 615 -25.84 -23.47 -10.21
CA ARG A 615 -24.46 -23.93 -10.06
C ARG A 615 -23.61 -23.46 -11.23
N THR A 616 -22.43 -22.91 -10.93
CA THR A 616 -21.49 -22.38 -11.94
C THR A 616 -20.06 -22.74 -11.57
N HIS A 617 -19.21 -22.96 -12.58
CA HIS A 617 -17.77 -23.03 -12.37
C HIS A 617 -17.20 -21.61 -12.38
N ARG A 618 -16.44 -21.29 -11.35
CA ARG A 618 -15.72 -20.03 -11.18
C ARG A 618 -14.23 -20.36 -11.12
N SER A 619 -13.50 -20.07 -12.19
CA SER A 619 -12.04 -20.20 -12.21
C SER A 619 -11.40 -18.92 -12.71
N VAL A 620 -10.22 -18.63 -12.18
CA VAL A 620 -9.34 -17.54 -12.59
C VAL A 620 -7.95 -18.14 -12.74
N ASP A 621 -7.22 -17.70 -13.76
CA ASP A 621 -5.84 -18.15 -13.97
C ASP A 621 -4.95 -17.69 -12.80
N PRO A 622 -4.05 -18.53 -12.26
CA PRO A 622 -3.15 -18.14 -11.16
C PRO A 622 -2.32 -16.89 -11.43
N SER A 623 -1.98 -16.60 -12.68
CA SER A 623 -1.27 -15.37 -13.07
C SER A 623 -2.12 -14.09 -12.92
N GLN A 624 -3.45 -14.25 -12.80
CA GLN A 624 -4.42 -13.16 -12.66
C GLN A 624 -4.96 -13.03 -11.22
N HIS A 625 -4.37 -13.73 -10.26
CA HIS A 625 -4.64 -13.51 -8.85
C HIS A 625 -4.11 -12.13 -8.43
N LYS A 626 -4.88 -11.41 -7.63
CA LYS A 626 -4.60 -10.04 -7.16
C LYS A 626 -4.57 -9.92 -5.63
N ILE A 627 -5.21 -10.84 -4.92
CA ILE A 627 -5.42 -10.81 -3.48
C ILE A 627 -4.14 -11.17 -2.75
N GLY A 628 -3.65 -10.23 -1.94
CA GLY A 628 -2.47 -10.39 -1.11
C GLY A 628 -1.15 -10.09 -1.83
N LYS A 629 -0.11 -9.80 -1.02
CA LYS A 629 1.19 -9.31 -1.52
C LYS A 629 1.89 -10.28 -2.48
N ALA A 630 1.77 -11.59 -2.25
CA ALA A 630 2.38 -12.60 -3.11
C ALA A 630 1.73 -12.63 -4.51
N ALA A 631 0.40 -12.51 -4.58
CA ALA A 631 -0.32 -12.46 -5.84
C ALA A 631 0.00 -11.17 -6.62
N GLN A 632 0.11 -10.04 -5.94
CA GLN A 632 0.52 -8.76 -6.54
C GLN A 632 1.95 -8.83 -7.12
N ALA A 633 2.89 -9.44 -6.41
CA ALA A 633 4.25 -9.65 -6.90
C ALA A 633 4.29 -10.57 -8.14
N ASN A 634 3.47 -11.63 -8.15
CA ASN A 634 3.35 -12.52 -9.29
C ASN A 634 2.72 -11.83 -10.50
N ALA A 635 1.70 -11.00 -10.30
CA ALA A 635 1.08 -10.21 -11.36
C ALA A 635 2.08 -9.22 -11.98
N LEU A 636 2.93 -8.59 -11.15
CA LEU A 636 4.01 -7.73 -11.64
C LEU A 636 5.03 -8.51 -12.47
N ARG A 637 5.46 -9.69 -12.00
CA ARG A 637 6.36 -10.56 -12.75
C ARG A 637 5.75 -10.99 -14.09
N ALA A 638 4.47 -11.37 -14.11
CA ALA A 638 3.78 -11.74 -15.35
C ALA A 638 3.73 -10.57 -16.36
N LEU A 639 3.62 -9.32 -15.89
CA LEU A 639 3.69 -8.14 -16.76
C LEU A 639 5.11 -7.92 -17.30
N GLN A 640 6.14 -8.19 -16.50
CA GLN A 640 7.54 -8.16 -16.95
C GLN A 640 7.80 -9.23 -18.02
N ASP A 641 7.39 -10.48 -17.76
CA ASP A 641 7.52 -11.57 -18.72
C ASP A 641 6.79 -11.27 -20.04
N GLN A 642 5.63 -10.62 -20.00
CA GLN A 642 4.91 -10.16 -21.18
C GLN A 642 5.64 -9.04 -21.93
N ALA A 643 6.27 -8.11 -21.21
CA ALA A 643 7.05 -7.04 -21.82
C ALA A 643 8.30 -7.59 -22.53
N ASP A 644 8.96 -8.58 -21.93
CA ASP A 644 10.12 -9.27 -22.50
C ASP A 644 9.73 -10.08 -23.74
N ALA A 645 8.62 -10.83 -23.68
CA ALA A 645 8.11 -11.55 -24.85
C ALA A 645 7.73 -10.60 -26.02
N LEU A 646 7.18 -9.42 -25.70
CA LEU A 646 6.92 -8.38 -26.70
C LEU A 646 8.20 -7.75 -27.24
N GLU A 647 9.27 -7.69 -26.46
CA GLU A 647 10.57 -7.19 -26.90
C GLU A 647 11.19 -8.11 -27.96
N ASP A 648 11.17 -9.42 -27.73
CA ASP A 648 11.63 -10.41 -28.70
C ASP A 648 10.81 -10.34 -30.00
N ALA A 649 9.48 -10.28 -29.88
CA ALA A 649 8.58 -10.14 -31.02
C ALA A 649 8.82 -8.83 -31.79
N LEU A 650 9.02 -7.72 -31.07
CA LEU A 650 9.33 -6.42 -31.65
C LEU A 650 10.69 -6.42 -32.36
N ALA A 651 11.72 -7.04 -31.78
CA ALA A 651 13.05 -7.12 -32.38
C ALA A 651 13.02 -7.91 -33.69
N GLN A 652 12.22 -8.98 -33.76
CA GLN A 652 12.00 -9.72 -34.99
C GLN A 652 11.23 -8.88 -36.03
N LYS A 653 10.10 -8.28 -35.63
CA LYS A 653 9.27 -7.46 -36.54
C LYS A 653 9.93 -6.17 -37.00
N ALA A 654 10.78 -5.55 -36.18
CA ALA A 654 11.54 -4.36 -36.55
C ALA A 654 12.59 -4.69 -37.62
N ARG A 655 13.28 -5.84 -37.50
CA ARG A 655 14.21 -6.32 -38.54
C ARG A 655 13.49 -6.60 -39.85
N GLU A 656 12.32 -7.22 -39.81
CA GLU A 656 11.46 -7.43 -41.00
C GLU A 656 11.03 -6.09 -41.62
N ALA A 657 10.66 -5.10 -40.80
CA ALA A 657 10.26 -3.77 -41.27
C ALA A 657 11.41 -3.01 -41.96
N GLU A 658 12.61 -3.01 -41.36
CA GLU A 658 13.80 -2.38 -41.95
C GLU A 658 14.21 -3.06 -43.25
N ALA A 659 14.18 -4.39 -43.29
CA ALA A 659 14.46 -5.16 -44.50
C ALA A 659 13.44 -4.89 -45.62
N ALA A 660 12.14 -4.80 -45.29
CA ALA A 660 11.08 -4.48 -46.25
C ALA A 660 11.20 -3.04 -46.77
N ASP A 661 11.57 -2.08 -45.91
CA ASP A 661 11.79 -0.68 -46.31
C ASP A 661 12.99 -0.54 -47.25
N GLY A 662 14.12 -1.19 -46.91
CA GLY A 662 15.30 -1.27 -47.77
C GLY A 662 15.01 -1.93 -49.12
N ALA A 663 14.21 -3.00 -49.14
CA ALA A 663 13.82 -3.69 -50.36
C ALA A 663 12.91 -2.83 -51.25
N PHE A 664 11.96 -2.10 -50.66
CA PHE A 664 11.10 -1.18 -51.41
C PHE A 664 11.88 0.01 -51.99
N ALA A 665 12.81 0.59 -51.22
CA ALA A 665 13.69 1.64 -51.69
C ALA A 665 14.58 1.14 -52.85
N ALA A 666 15.10 -0.08 -52.75
CA ALA A 666 15.86 -0.72 -53.81
C ALA A 666 15.02 -0.97 -55.07
N LEU A 667 13.77 -1.42 -54.92
CA LEU A 667 12.84 -1.62 -56.05
C LEU A 667 12.56 -0.30 -56.78
N LYS A 668 12.30 0.79 -56.04
CA LYS A 668 12.15 2.14 -56.61
C LYS A 668 13.41 2.63 -57.30
N SER A 669 14.58 2.43 -56.67
CA SER A 669 15.89 2.80 -57.20
C SER A 669 16.19 2.12 -58.55
N LEU A 670 15.83 0.84 -58.68
CA LEU A 670 16.01 0.07 -59.91
C LEU A 670 15.04 0.46 -61.02
N CYS A 671 13.82 0.87 -60.67
CA CYS A 671 12.77 1.29 -61.60
C CYS A 671 12.77 2.80 -61.90
N ALA A 672 13.73 3.57 -61.36
CA ALA A 672 13.81 5.00 -61.59
C ALA A 672 14.16 5.30 -63.06
N GLU A 673 13.40 6.23 -63.67
CA GLU A 673 13.59 6.65 -65.05
C GLU A 673 15.01 7.23 -65.26
N GLY A 674 15.63 6.88 -66.39
CA GLY A 674 16.93 7.43 -66.80
C GLY A 674 18.17 6.76 -66.19
N ARG A 675 18.02 5.67 -65.40
CA ARG A 675 19.17 4.88 -64.94
C ARG A 675 19.56 3.80 -65.95
N ALA A 676 20.85 3.70 -66.22
CA ALA A 676 21.43 2.63 -67.05
C ALA A 676 21.20 1.25 -66.41
N GLY A 677 20.86 0.26 -67.23
CA GLY A 677 20.78 -1.15 -66.81
C GLY A 677 22.18 -1.76 -66.64
N LEU A 678 22.27 -2.96 -66.07
CA LEU A 678 23.56 -3.65 -65.88
C LEU A 678 24.32 -3.87 -67.20
N ARG A 679 23.58 -4.13 -68.30
CA ARG A 679 24.15 -4.28 -69.65
C ARG A 679 24.71 -2.96 -70.18
N ASP A 680 23.99 -1.86 -70.00
CA ASP A 680 24.44 -0.54 -70.46
C ASP A 680 25.69 -0.07 -69.69
N LEU A 681 25.75 -0.35 -68.39
CA LEU A 681 26.91 -0.07 -67.55
C LEU A 681 28.14 -0.89 -67.96
N ALA A 682 27.96 -2.16 -68.34
CA ALA A 682 29.03 -2.99 -68.87
C ALA A 682 29.51 -2.54 -70.27
N ILE A 683 28.59 -2.10 -71.14
CA ILE A 683 28.93 -1.49 -72.43
C ILE A 683 29.72 -0.19 -72.23
N ALA A 684 29.26 0.69 -71.32
CA ALA A 684 29.96 1.93 -71.00
C ALA A 684 31.37 1.66 -70.43
N PHE A 685 31.51 0.66 -69.55
CA PHE A 685 32.80 0.25 -69.00
C PHE A 685 33.75 -0.29 -70.08
N SER A 686 33.26 -1.18 -70.96
CA SER A 686 34.07 -1.73 -72.05
C SER A 686 34.47 -0.67 -73.08
N ALA A 687 33.56 0.24 -73.45
CA ALA A 687 33.85 1.36 -74.34
C ALA A 687 34.93 2.29 -73.75
N ALA A 688 34.82 2.63 -72.47
CA ALA A 688 35.82 3.43 -71.76
C ALA A 688 37.17 2.71 -71.66
N GLN A 689 37.20 1.38 -71.52
CA GLN A 689 38.44 0.60 -71.55
C GLN A 689 39.07 0.53 -72.95
N VAL A 690 38.26 0.39 -74.00
CA VAL A 690 38.76 0.42 -75.38
C VAL A 690 39.31 1.80 -75.72
N GLU A 691 38.64 2.88 -75.32
CA GLU A 691 39.12 4.25 -75.51
C GLU A 691 40.42 4.52 -74.72
N LYS A 692 40.50 4.01 -73.49
CA LYS A 692 41.73 4.06 -72.68
C LYS A 692 42.88 3.32 -73.37
N THR A 693 42.64 2.08 -73.82
CA THR A 693 43.66 1.24 -74.45
C THR A 693 44.08 1.75 -75.83
N ASP A 694 43.19 2.31 -76.64
CA ASP A 694 43.50 2.94 -77.93
C ASP A 694 44.30 4.25 -77.74
N ALA A 695 43.90 5.09 -76.77
CA ALA A 695 44.68 6.28 -76.41
C ALA A 695 46.08 5.91 -75.93
N GLN A 696 46.22 4.86 -75.11
CA GLN A 696 47.50 4.33 -74.64
C GLN A 696 48.32 3.68 -75.76
N ALA A 697 47.69 2.96 -76.69
CA ALA A 697 48.35 2.35 -77.83
C ALA A 697 48.90 3.42 -78.80
N ARG A 698 48.15 4.49 -79.06
CA ARG A 698 48.59 5.62 -79.88
C ARG A 698 49.71 6.42 -79.23
N LEU A 699 49.68 6.58 -77.90
CA LEU A 699 50.79 7.11 -77.12
C LEU A 699 52.04 6.23 -77.26
N SER A 700 51.88 4.90 -77.20
CA SER A 700 53.01 3.96 -77.37
C SER A 700 53.55 3.87 -78.81
N ALA A 701 52.71 4.10 -79.82
CA ALA A 701 53.12 4.13 -81.22
C ALA A 701 53.91 5.41 -81.58
N LEU A 702 53.55 6.55 -80.97
CA LEU A 702 54.33 7.80 -81.05
C LEU A 702 55.73 7.63 -80.43
N ASP A 703 55.87 6.74 -79.45
CA ASP A 703 57.15 6.38 -78.83
C ASP A 703 58.03 5.46 -79.69
N GLY A 704 57.47 4.79 -80.71
CA GLY A 704 58.19 3.87 -81.59
C GLY A 704 58.85 4.51 -82.82
N VAL A 705 58.47 5.74 -83.19
CA VAL A 705 58.89 6.39 -84.46
C VAL A 705 59.90 7.53 -84.24
N GLY A 706 60.10 7.99 -83.00
CA GLY A 706 61.06 9.05 -82.66
C GLY A 706 62.37 8.52 -82.07
N ASP A 707 63.43 8.58 -82.88
CA ASP A 707 64.86 8.61 -82.56
C ASP A 707 65.39 7.95 -81.27
N GLY A 708 66.33 7.01 -81.49
CA GLY A 708 67.12 6.27 -80.50
C GLY A 708 68.07 7.08 -79.62
N THR A 709 67.82 8.38 -79.40
CA THR A 709 68.58 9.24 -78.47
C THR A 709 67.90 9.41 -77.11
N SER A 710 66.63 8.99 -76.95
CA SER A 710 65.90 9.10 -75.68
C SER A 710 66.13 7.94 -74.70
N MET A 711 66.64 6.80 -75.19
CA MET A 711 66.89 5.60 -74.37
C MET A 711 68.02 5.81 -73.34
N ALA A 712 68.94 6.75 -73.57
CA ALA A 712 70.05 7.03 -72.66
C ALA A 712 69.69 7.96 -71.48
N ARG A 713 68.56 8.68 -71.54
CA ARG A 713 68.07 9.54 -70.43
C ARG A 713 66.94 8.90 -69.61
N ARG A 714 66.41 7.74 -70.05
CA ARG A 714 65.34 6.99 -69.37
C ARG A 714 65.79 6.18 -68.14
N ASN A 715 67.08 6.20 -67.77
CA ASN A 715 67.55 5.65 -66.50
C ASN A 715 67.23 6.61 -65.33
N VAL A 716 65.96 6.98 -65.18
CA VAL A 716 65.44 7.38 -63.87
C VAL A 716 65.44 6.10 -63.04
N ARG A 717 66.00 6.15 -61.82
CA ARG A 717 65.91 5.04 -60.85
C ARG A 717 64.48 4.50 -60.91
N PRO A 718 64.28 3.17 -61.02
CA PRO A 718 62.93 2.65 -61.14
C PRO A 718 62.09 3.22 -59.99
N MET A 719 60.96 3.86 -60.31
CA MET A 719 59.95 4.25 -59.33
C MET A 719 59.41 3.02 -58.58
N GLN A 720 59.58 1.81 -59.15
CA GLN A 720 59.10 0.54 -58.60
C GLN A 720 59.50 0.29 -57.14
N PRO A 721 60.77 0.48 -56.69
CA PRO A 721 61.12 0.37 -55.28
C PRO A 721 60.37 1.37 -54.38
N CYS A 722 60.27 2.66 -54.75
CA CYS A 722 59.57 3.65 -53.91
C CYS A 722 58.04 3.47 -53.92
N THR A 723 57.45 3.13 -55.05
CA THR A 723 56.00 2.81 -55.14
C THR A 723 55.66 1.47 -54.50
N LYS A 724 56.51 0.44 -54.60
CA LYS A 724 56.35 -0.81 -53.82
C LYS A 724 56.53 -0.56 -52.33
N HIS A 725 57.47 0.28 -51.93
CA HIS A 725 57.69 0.62 -50.53
C HIS A 725 56.52 1.44 -49.98
N ARG A 726 56.02 2.42 -50.73
CA ARG A 726 54.80 3.18 -50.44
C ARG A 726 53.56 2.29 -50.38
N MET A 727 53.40 1.33 -51.29
CA MET A 727 52.34 0.32 -51.25
C MET A 727 52.45 -0.59 -50.02
N GLY A 728 53.66 -1.03 -49.68
CA GLY A 728 53.92 -1.83 -48.47
C GLY A 728 53.57 -1.07 -47.21
N MET A 729 53.99 0.19 -47.12
CA MET A 729 53.71 1.09 -46.00
C MET A 729 52.23 1.47 -45.91
N THR A 730 51.54 1.75 -47.03
CA THR A 730 50.08 1.98 -47.02
C THR A 730 49.31 0.72 -46.64
N THR A 731 49.78 -0.46 -47.03
CA THR A 731 49.20 -1.74 -46.57
C THR A 731 49.38 -1.92 -45.07
N GLN A 732 50.58 -1.66 -44.53
CA GLN A 732 50.83 -1.65 -43.08
C GLN A 732 49.99 -0.60 -42.35
N LEU A 733 49.87 0.60 -42.89
CA LEU A 733 49.05 1.68 -42.31
C LEU A 733 47.57 1.28 -42.25
N THR A 734 47.06 0.65 -43.31
CA THR A 734 45.69 0.12 -43.34
C THR A 734 45.51 -0.96 -42.29
N GLN A 735 46.51 -1.83 -42.10
CA GLN A 735 46.52 -2.85 -41.07
C GLN A 735 46.49 -2.24 -39.65
N TYR A 736 47.27 -1.20 -39.41
CA TYR A 736 47.25 -0.47 -38.14
C TYR A 736 45.95 0.29 -37.89
N ILE A 737 45.32 0.84 -38.95
CA ILE A 737 44.01 1.50 -38.83
C ILE A 737 42.93 0.48 -38.46
N VAL A 738 42.91 -0.70 -39.08
CA VAL A 738 41.96 -1.76 -38.74
C VAL A 738 42.19 -2.26 -37.31
N LEU A 739 43.44 -2.46 -36.89
CA LEU A 739 43.77 -2.84 -35.52
C LEU A 739 43.39 -1.75 -34.50
N GLU A 740 43.58 -0.47 -34.84
CA GLU A 740 43.15 0.65 -34.00
C GLU A 740 41.62 0.71 -33.88
N GLU A 741 40.88 0.51 -34.98
CA GLU A 741 39.42 0.45 -35.00
C GLU A 741 38.88 -0.74 -34.19
N ASP A 742 39.47 -1.93 -34.35
CA ASP A 742 39.11 -3.12 -33.59
C ASP A 742 39.33 -2.92 -32.08
N VAL A 743 40.48 -2.35 -31.69
CA VAL A 743 40.79 -2.03 -30.28
C VAL A 743 39.89 -0.89 -29.76
N ALA A 744 39.51 0.07 -30.59
CA ALA A 744 38.59 1.14 -30.24
C ALA A 744 37.15 0.61 -30.03
N LEU A 745 36.68 -0.29 -30.89
CA LEU A 745 35.41 -1.02 -30.76
C LEU A 745 35.39 -1.86 -29.47
N GLU A 746 36.44 -2.63 -29.19
CA GLU A 746 36.57 -3.37 -27.92
C GLU A 746 36.55 -2.42 -26.71
N LYS A 747 37.19 -1.26 -26.82
CA LYS A 747 37.24 -0.25 -25.77
C LYS A 747 35.89 0.45 -25.57
N GLU A 748 34.99 0.55 -26.55
CA GLU A 748 33.63 1.07 -26.36
C GLU A 748 32.70 0.10 -25.62
N LEU A 749 32.95 -1.21 -25.76
CA LEU A 749 32.16 -2.27 -25.10
C LEU A 749 32.46 -2.41 -23.59
N VAL A 750 33.67 -2.06 -23.15
CA VAL A 750 34.12 -2.24 -21.75
C VAL A 750 33.56 -1.20 -20.75
N PRO A 751 33.43 0.10 -21.07
CA PRO A 751 32.81 1.12 -20.21
C PRO A 751 31.37 0.79 -19.84
N GLY A 752 30.62 0.14 -20.75
CA GLY A 752 29.29 -0.39 -20.46
C GLY A 752 29.33 -1.44 -19.35
N LYS A 753 30.28 -2.37 -19.43
CA LYS A 753 30.51 -3.39 -18.38
C LYS A 753 31.02 -2.78 -17.07
N GLU A 754 31.88 -1.75 -17.11
CA GLU A 754 32.34 -1.02 -15.92
C GLU A 754 31.20 -0.23 -15.24
N ARG A 755 30.27 0.36 -16.00
CA ARG A 755 29.09 1.07 -15.46
C ARG A 755 28.03 0.11 -14.94
N LEU A 756 27.82 -1.03 -15.61
CA LEU A 756 26.90 -2.09 -15.15
C LEU A 756 27.39 -2.81 -13.88
N ALA A 757 28.72 -2.87 -13.69
CA ALA A 757 29.33 -3.48 -12.51
C ALA A 757 29.48 -2.52 -11.30
N ARG A 758 29.32 -1.22 -11.51
CA ARG A 758 29.37 -0.17 -10.47
C ARG A 758 28.01 0.01 -9.82
#